data_AF-A0A1M3P9Z5-F1
#
_entry.id   AF-A0A1M3P9Z5-F1
#
_cell.length_a   1.000
_cell.length_b   1.000
_cell.length_c   1.000
_cell.angle_alpha   90.00
_cell.angle_beta   90.00
_cell.angle_gamma   90.00
#
_symmetry.space_group_name_H-M   'P 1'
#
loop_
_entity.id
_entity.type
_entity.pdbx_description
1 polymer ?
#
loop_
_entity_poly.entity_id
_entity_poly.type
_entity_poly.pdbx_seq_one_letter_code
_entity_poly.pdbx_strand_id
1 'polypeptide(L)'
;MIQSVKVKNLSLSKDNVRKSNRDADLDSLADNIAAHGLLQNLVVTPLKKAGHFTVKAGGRRLRALQRLIDSGRLAGDHEVQVLVLEDDAGSAEASLAENFHRVAMNPADECSAFKHFLDKGASAEDVAKRFGVTTRFVEQRVRLAELAPLVFAALAAGEITLGVAQAYAVTPDVDRQARVFESMSRSYYGDNPDNIRRALLNGTVKATDAKARFVGREAYVGAGGRIERDLFGEDVDESWIDVELIEQLAAQKLEAAAEALAAEQKLAFVTPVLATHVPYDTECQLHEYHPPLRELSGDEQERVDSLSDEGDALIRELETELEDGTPEAEAASARLADIERELDTIEASRTMVDDAIKDQLGTFIYLAPDGSPRVHSRMFSERAIRQAGEDAEPEAPSGKVAASRLSATLVDELATQRRQILAAHVASDAGFALDLTIFLMAHRTVFASSYVRDHATLQAAAASFPIVSFRDEGSAASNVLTEQRQALDVSWAGGNTLSSRFDAFRQLDEQARADWLAHVMAQTLEPTLNVDDGGRRNGFHDHLGRLLDIDVAQWWRPDAQNFFGRVKKDVMLEALDEIGGPVLRGRYKDAKKGDLANACAALCSGQGIVEAEVREKALSWLPDEMRFGAIEKPESFRSYSAFLSDEDDSDGGAGEIAPDGDAGDFEQAA
;
A
#
# COMPACT_ATOMS: atom_id res chain seq x y z
N MET A 1 44.93 20.49 41.06
CA MET A 1 44.63 21.47 42.13
C MET A 1 43.65 22.52 41.61
N ILE A 2 42.66 22.97 42.39
CA ILE A 2 41.75 24.06 41.95
C ILE A 2 42.40 25.41 42.27
N GLN A 3 42.43 26.33 41.30
CA GLN A 3 43.00 27.68 41.42
C GLN A 3 42.08 28.73 40.78
N SER A 4 42.05 29.95 41.33
CA SER A 4 41.41 31.11 40.70
C SER A 4 42.33 31.70 39.63
N VAL A 5 41.84 31.83 38.39
CA VAL A 5 42.61 32.36 37.25
C VAL A 5 41.79 33.37 36.47
N LYS A 6 42.41 34.49 36.09
CA LYS A 6 41.79 35.50 35.22
C LYS A 6 41.49 34.90 33.85
N VAL A 7 40.27 35.10 33.34
CA VAL A 7 39.83 34.54 32.05
C VAL A 7 40.79 34.92 30.91
N LYS A 8 41.31 36.16 30.91
CA LYS A 8 42.30 36.66 29.93
C LYS A 8 43.64 35.89 29.90
N ASN A 9 43.95 35.12 30.94
CA ASN A 9 45.16 34.30 31.02
C ASN A 9 44.95 32.86 30.54
N LEU A 10 43.73 32.50 30.12
CA LEU A 10 43.36 31.19 29.61
C LEU A 10 43.35 31.18 28.08
N SER A 11 43.97 30.17 27.47
CA SER A 11 43.94 29.97 26.02
C SER A 11 43.44 28.58 25.66
N LEU A 12 42.85 28.40 24.48
CA LEU A 12 42.32 27.10 24.06
C LEU A 12 43.46 26.17 23.58
N SER A 13 43.45 24.90 23.99
CA SER A 13 44.39 23.90 23.45
C SER A 13 44.17 23.62 21.96
N LYS A 14 45.27 23.36 21.24
CA LYS A 14 45.25 22.83 19.86
C LYS A 14 44.83 21.34 19.81
N ASP A 15 44.88 20.64 20.94
CA ASP A 15 44.64 19.19 21.04
C ASP A 15 43.17 18.85 21.35
N ASN A 16 42.26 19.81 21.26
CA ASN A 16 40.85 19.58 21.56
C ASN A 16 40.21 18.65 20.52
N VAL A 17 39.69 17.51 20.99
CA VAL A 17 39.13 16.43 20.17
C VAL A 17 37.83 16.85 19.47
N ARG A 18 37.06 17.79 20.05
CA ARG A 18 35.78 18.26 19.47
C ARG A 18 36.01 19.39 18.46
N LYS A 19 36.03 19.04 17.17
CA LYS A 19 36.27 19.97 16.05
C LYS A 19 34.99 20.56 15.42
N SER A 20 33.82 19.94 15.62
CA SER A 20 32.50 20.37 15.11
C SER A 20 31.63 21.06 16.18
N ASN A 21 30.62 21.86 15.75
CA ASN A 21 29.67 22.61 16.61
C ASN A 21 30.33 23.49 17.69
N ARG A 22 31.43 24.14 17.32
CA ARG A 22 32.29 24.94 18.20
C ARG A 22 31.61 26.21 18.71
N ASP A 23 30.66 26.75 17.94
CA ASP A 23 29.98 28.01 18.22
C ASP A 23 28.45 27.92 18.36
N ALA A 24 27.88 26.71 18.25
CA ALA A 24 26.45 26.49 18.43
C ALA A 24 26.01 26.80 19.88
N ASP A 25 24.90 27.53 20.02
CA ASP A 25 24.25 27.95 21.27
C ASP A 25 25.17 28.64 22.30
N LEU A 26 26.22 29.33 21.83
CA LEU A 26 27.13 30.07 22.71
C LEU A 26 26.44 31.21 23.47
N ASP A 27 25.44 31.86 22.84
CA ASP A 27 24.69 32.96 23.46
C ASP A 27 23.85 32.46 24.64
N SER A 28 23.14 31.34 24.48
CA SER A 28 22.38 30.71 25.57
C SER A 28 23.28 30.24 26.72
N LEU A 29 24.46 29.70 26.39
CA LEU A 29 25.45 29.31 27.42
C LEU A 29 26.03 30.53 28.15
N ALA A 30 26.26 31.64 27.44
CA ALA A 30 26.68 32.90 28.03
C ALA A 30 25.61 33.46 28.99
N ASP A 31 24.34 33.42 28.59
CA ASP A 31 23.22 33.82 29.45
C ASP A 31 23.12 32.96 30.71
N ASN A 32 23.29 31.64 30.58
CA ASN A 32 23.30 30.73 31.72
C ASN A 32 24.46 31.02 32.70
N ILE A 33 25.66 31.26 32.19
CA ILE A 33 26.84 31.62 33.01
C ILE A 33 26.64 32.98 33.67
N ALA A 34 26.02 33.95 32.99
CA ALA A 34 25.70 35.24 33.59
C ALA A 34 24.68 35.13 34.73
N ALA A 35 23.71 34.20 34.61
CA ALA A 35 22.67 33.99 35.61
C ALA A 35 23.14 33.17 36.83
N HIS A 36 23.97 32.14 36.62
CA HIS A 36 24.30 31.13 37.65
C HIS A 36 25.79 31.03 37.98
N GLY A 37 26.66 31.75 37.26
CA GLY A 37 28.10 31.60 37.36
C GLY A 37 28.62 30.34 36.68
N LEU A 38 29.94 30.14 36.73
CA LEU A 38 30.58 28.95 36.17
C LEU A 38 30.43 27.75 37.12
N LEU A 39 29.43 26.91 36.89
CA LEU A 39 29.11 25.76 37.76
C LEU A 39 30.11 24.60 37.65
N GLN A 40 30.78 24.45 36.51
CA GLN A 40 31.77 23.41 36.29
C GLN A 40 33.12 24.03 35.92
N ASN A 41 34.15 23.73 36.71
CA ASN A 41 35.50 24.27 36.52
C ASN A 41 36.09 23.88 35.16
N LEU A 42 36.90 24.78 34.58
CA LEU A 42 37.69 24.49 33.38
C LEU A 42 38.88 23.60 33.75
N VAL A 43 39.22 22.62 32.92
CA VAL A 43 40.42 21.79 33.14
C VAL A 43 41.57 22.35 32.31
N VAL A 44 42.66 22.67 32.99
CA VAL A 44 43.77 23.42 32.38
C VAL A 44 45.13 22.80 32.68
N THR A 45 46.09 23.00 31.78
CA THR A 45 47.51 22.71 32.01
C THR A 45 48.33 23.99 31.98
N PRO A 46 49.38 24.13 32.82
CA PRO A 46 50.21 25.34 32.85
C PRO A 46 50.98 25.53 31.55
N LEU A 47 51.09 26.77 31.08
CA LEU A 47 51.96 27.14 29.95
C LEU A 47 53.36 27.51 30.43
N LYS A 48 54.34 27.50 29.50
CA LYS A 48 55.73 27.95 29.76
C LYS A 48 55.80 29.38 30.34
N LYS A 49 54.79 30.21 30.12
CA LYS A 49 54.67 31.55 30.69
C LYS A 49 53.92 31.46 32.03
N ALA A 50 54.60 31.85 33.12
CA ALA A 50 54.04 31.81 34.46
C ALA A 50 52.69 32.55 34.56
N GLY A 51 51.70 31.90 35.15
CA GLY A 51 50.34 32.44 35.34
C GLY A 51 49.42 32.36 34.13
N HIS A 52 49.86 31.75 33.03
CA HIS A 52 49.02 31.42 31.87
C HIS A 52 48.75 29.92 31.79
N PHE A 53 47.54 29.55 31.37
CA PHE A 53 47.12 28.17 31.30
C PHE A 53 46.42 27.86 29.97
N THR A 54 46.53 26.60 29.53
CA THR A 54 45.85 26.09 28.35
C THR A 54 44.64 25.26 28.77
N VAL A 55 43.45 25.59 28.28
CA VAL A 55 42.21 24.84 28.51
C VAL A 55 42.20 23.58 27.66
N LYS A 56 42.19 22.43 28.33
CA LYS A 56 42.12 21.09 27.74
C LYS A 56 40.70 20.54 27.71
N ALA A 57 39.86 20.87 28.71
CA ALA A 57 38.43 20.57 28.74
C ALA A 57 37.61 21.81 29.17
N GLY A 58 36.42 21.99 28.56
CA GLY A 58 35.56 23.16 28.80
C GLY A 58 35.69 24.30 27.77
N GLY A 59 36.14 24.01 26.54
CA GLY A 59 36.36 25.03 25.50
C GLY A 59 35.15 25.93 25.17
N ARG A 60 33.91 25.40 25.19
CA ARG A 60 32.68 26.21 25.00
C ARG A 60 32.44 27.18 26.16
N ARG A 61 32.69 26.74 27.40
CA ARG A 61 32.58 27.58 28.62
C ARG A 61 33.57 28.74 28.60
N LEU A 62 34.82 28.51 28.18
CA LEU A 62 35.82 29.58 28.01
C LEU A 62 35.34 30.65 27.02
N ARG A 63 34.77 30.23 25.89
CA ARG A 63 34.28 31.16 24.85
C ARG A 63 33.05 31.95 25.29
N ALA A 64 32.11 31.30 25.99
CA ALA A 64 30.96 31.99 26.56
C ALA A 64 31.39 33.05 27.58
N LEU A 65 32.39 32.75 28.44
CA LEU A 65 33.00 33.73 29.35
C LEU A 65 33.68 34.88 28.59
N GLN A 66 34.44 34.58 27.53
CA GLN A 66 35.08 35.60 26.72
C GLN A 66 34.04 36.52 26.05
N ARG A 67 32.94 35.95 25.53
CA ARG A 67 31.85 36.69 24.91
C ARG A 67 31.09 37.57 25.92
N LEU A 68 30.94 37.13 27.17
CA LEU A 68 30.40 37.96 28.25
C LEU A 68 31.32 39.13 28.61
N ILE A 69 32.64 38.94 28.55
CA ILE A 69 33.61 40.02 28.74
C ILE A 69 33.57 40.99 27.56
N ASP A 70 33.56 40.48 26.33
CA ASP A 70 33.54 41.28 25.11
C ASP A 70 32.23 42.10 24.98
N SER A 71 31.11 41.57 25.47
CA SER A 71 29.81 42.28 25.56
C SER A 71 29.68 43.19 26.79
N GLY A 72 30.70 43.29 27.64
CA GLY A 72 30.71 44.15 28.83
C GLY A 72 29.85 43.67 29.99
N ARG A 73 29.30 42.45 29.92
CA ARG A 73 28.49 41.83 30.99
C ARG A 73 29.33 41.23 32.11
N LEU A 74 30.61 40.96 31.85
CA LEU A 74 31.62 40.59 32.86
C LEU A 74 32.82 41.55 32.80
N ALA A 75 33.45 41.81 33.94
CA ALA A 75 34.65 42.63 34.01
C ALA A 75 35.84 41.95 33.30
N GLY A 76 36.70 42.72 32.64
CA GLY A 76 37.86 42.19 31.89
C GLY A 76 38.93 41.50 32.76
N ASP A 77 38.85 41.64 34.08
CA ASP A 77 39.69 40.96 35.06
C ASP A 77 38.96 39.84 35.82
N HIS A 78 37.76 39.45 35.36
CA HIS A 78 36.98 38.38 35.97
C HIS A 78 37.80 37.09 36.12
N GLU A 79 37.75 36.51 37.32
CA GLU A 79 38.44 35.28 37.67
C GLU A 79 37.46 34.11 37.73
N VAL A 80 37.92 32.96 37.26
CA VAL A 80 37.18 31.70 37.29
C VAL A 80 37.99 30.60 37.97
N GLN A 81 37.30 29.67 38.61
CA GLN A 81 37.94 28.50 39.19
C GLN A 81 38.30 27.49 38.10
N VAL A 82 39.56 27.07 38.08
CA VAL A 82 40.10 26.09 37.14
C VAL A 82 40.76 24.93 37.87
N LEU A 83 40.61 23.73 37.34
CA LEU A 83 41.33 22.54 37.78
C LEU A 83 42.64 22.42 36.99
N VAL A 84 43.77 22.69 37.66
CA VAL A 84 45.10 22.55 37.08
C VAL A 84 45.57 21.09 37.17
N LEU A 85 45.90 20.51 36.02
CA LEU A 85 46.54 19.20 35.86
C LEU A 85 48.02 19.40 35.45
N GLU A 86 48.87 18.44 35.81
CA GLU A 86 50.26 18.38 35.35
C GLU A 86 50.32 17.94 33.88
N ASP A 87 51.33 18.38 33.14
CA ASP A 87 51.44 18.18 31.68
C ASP A 87 51.96 16.76 31.37
N ASP A 88 51.15 15.75 31.68
CA ASP A 88 51.39 14.34 31.33
C ASP A 88 50.39 13.82 30.27
N ALA A 89 50.71 12.66 29.71
CA ALA A 89 49.91 11.99 28.69
C ALA A 89 48.45 11.67 29.12
N GLY A 90 48.12 11.81 30.42
CA GLY A 90 46.78 11.60 30.98
C GLY A 90 45.82 12.78 30.75
N SER A 91 46.29 13.94 30.27
CA SER A 91 45.43 15.11 30.06
C SER A 91 44.40 14.93 28.92
N ALA A 92 44.74 14.20 27.86
CA ALA A 92 43.80 13.88 26.79
C ALA A 92 42.76 12.82 27.23
N GLU A 93 43.21 11.84 28.02
CA GLU A 93 42.38 10.82 28.64
C GLU A 93 41.38 11.42 29.62
N ALA A 94 41.75 12.41 30.42
CA ALA A 94 40.83 13.11 31.34
C ALA A 94 39.69 13.85 30.62
N SER A 95 39.96 14.45 29.45
CA SER A 95 38.94 15.16 28.64
C SER A 95 37.99 14.18 27.93
N LEU A 96 38.51 13.03 27.48
CA LEU A 96 37.72 11.92 26.95
C LEU A 96 36.90 11.25 28.06
N ALA A 97 37.51 10.95 29.20
CA ALA A 97 36.87 10.32 30.35
C ALA A 97 35.77 11.20 30.96
N GLU A 98 35.94 12.53 31.05
CA GLU A 98 34.88 13.43 31.51
C GLU A 98 33.65 13.37 30.58
N ASN A 99 33.87 13.39 29.26
CA ASN A 99 32.77 13.33 28.29
C ASN A 99 32.14 11.93 28.23
N PHE A 100 32.95 10.87 28.36
CA PHE A 100 32.50 9.49 28.22
C PHE A 100 31.74 8.98 29.45
N HIS A 101 32.14 9.40 30.67
CA HIS A 101 31.46 9.00 31.91
C HIS A 101 30.26 9.88 32.30
N ARG A 102 29.90 10.87 31.47
CA ARG A 102 28.69 11.67 31.71
C ARG A 102 27.46 10.83 31.35
N VAL A 103 26.82 10.25 32.37
CA VAL A 103 25.50 9.64 32.21
C VAL A 103 24.51 10.77 31.89
N ALA A 104 23.91 10.72 30.71
CA ALA A 104 22.85 11.63 30.34
C ALA A 104 21.68 11.48 31.33
N MET A 105 21.05 12.59 31.70
CA MET A 105 19.86 12.55 32.54
C MET A 105 18.80 11.67 31.88
N ASN A 106 18.10 10.86 32.68
CA ASN A 106 17.00 10.06 32.17
C ASN A 106 15.93 11.00 31.57
N PRO A 107 15.42 10.72 30.36
CA PRO A 107 14.36 11.52 29.74
C PRO A 107 13.14 11.76 30.63
N ALA A 108 12.76 10.82 31.50
CA ALA A 108 11.64 11.00 32.44
C ALA A 108 11.95 12.02 33.55
N ASP A 109 13.19 12.04 34.04
CA ASP A 109 13.65 13.01 35.03
C ASP A 109 13.67 14.42 34.44
N GLU A 110 14.09 14.55 33.18
CA GLU A 110 14.06 15.81 32.43
C GLU A 110 12.62 16.34 32.29
N CYS A 111 11.66 15.46 31.91
CA CYS A 111 10.26 15.83 31.78
C CYS A 111 9.66 16.29 33.13
N SER A 112 9.95 15.57 34.20
CA SER A 112 9.51 15.92 35.57
C SER A 112 10.11 17.24 36.05
N ALA A 113 11.39 17.48 35.74
CA ALA A 113 12.08 18.70 36.12
C ALA A 113 11.46 19.94 35.46
N PHE A 114 11.13 19.87 34.16
CA PHE A 114 10.46 20.98 33.47
C PHE A 114 9.04 21.21 33.99
N LYS A 115 8.26 20.14 34.19
CA LYS A 115 6.91 20.24 34.79
C LYS A 115 6.96 20.92 36.16
N HIS A 116 7.92 20.57 37.01
CA HIS A 116 8.10 21.20 38.32
C HIS A 116 8.36 22.71 38.26
N PHE A 117 9.06 23.21 37.23
CA PHE A 117 9.23 24.66 37.05
C PHE A 117 7.93 25.35 36.65
N LEU A 118 7.11 24.71 35.79
CA LEU A 118 5.81 25.24 35.38
C LEU A 118 4.81 25.23 36.54
N ASP A 119 4.77 24.14 37.32
CA ASP A 119 3.92 24.02 38.52
C ASP A 119 4.25 25.09 39.57
N LYS A 120 5.50 25.58 39.58
CA LYS A 120 5.97 26.70 40.43
C LYS A 120 5.70 28.09 39.85
N GLY A 121 5.00 28.18 38.72
CA GLY A 121 4.56 29.42 38.10
C GLY A 121 5.54 30.04 37.10
N ALA A 122 6.56 29.32 36.64
CA ALA A 122 7.40 29.79 35.54
C ALA A 122 6.69 29.56 34.19
N SER A 123 6.84 30.47 33.23
CA SER A 123 6.36 30.25 31.86
C SER A 123 7.29 29.28 31.11
N ALA A 124 6.76 28.57 30.11
CA ALA A 124 7.59 27.70 29.25
C ALA A 124 8.72 28.48 28.55
N GLU A 125 8.49 29.76 28.21
CA GLU A 125 9.50 30.64 27.62
C GLU A 125 10.64 30.99 28.60
N ASP A 126 10.31 31.22 29.87
CA ASP A 126 11.32 31.48 30.91
C ASP A 126 12.20 30.25 31.17
N VAL A 127 11.58 29.07 31.19
CA VAL A 127 12.29 27.79 31.33
C VAL A 127 13.20 27.56 30.12
N ALA A 128 12.69 27.77 28.92
CA ALA A 128 13.46 27.63 27.67
C ALA A 128 14.72 28.51 27.68
N LYS A 129 14.60 29.79 28.06
CA LYS A 129 15.73 30.73 28.20
C LYS A 129 16.75 30.27 29.24
N ARG A 130 16.30 29.81 30.41
CA ARG A 130 17.19 29.38 31.52
C ARG A 130 18.02 28.15 31.16
N PHE A 131 17.41 27.20 30.44
CA PHE A 131 18.04 25.94 30.08
C PHE A 131 18.68 25.94 28.69
N GLY A 132 18.54 27.01 27.90
CA GLY A 132 19.11 27.12 26.57
C GLY A 132 18.48 26.16 25.56
N VAL A 133 17.17 25.95 25.66
CA VAL A 133 16.37 25.09 24.78
C VAL A 133 15.23 25.91 24.16
N THR A 134 14.52 25.36 23.18
CA THR A 134 13.37 26.05 22.57
C THR A 134 12.12 25.93 23.44
N THR A 135 11.20 26.89 23.36
CA THR A 135 9.89 26.82 24.06
C THR A 135 9.13 25.55 23.70
N ARG A 136 9.11 25.21 22.40
CA ARG A 136 8.51 23.97 21.88
C ARG A 136 9.11 22.72 22.52
N PHE A 137 10.42 22.71 22.78
CA PHE A 137 11.08 21.59 23.45
C PHE A 137 10.59 21.44 24.90
N VAL A 138 10.44 22.54 25.64
CA VAL A 138 9.89 22.51 27.01
C VAL A 138 8.44 21.99 27.01
N GLU A 139 7.59 22.51 26.11
CA GLU A 139 6.20 22.08 25.99
C GLU A 139 6.06 20.59 25.68
N GLN A 140 6.88 20.07 24.76
CA GLN A 140 6.91 18.64 24.44
C GLN A 140 7.27 17.78 25.64
N ARG A 141 8.25 18.21 26.46
CA ARG A 141 8.67 17.46 27.66
C ARG A 141 7.63 17.50 28.77
N VAL A 142 6.99 18.65 28.97
CA VAL A 142 5.89 18.78 29.93
C VAL A 142 4.72 17.89 29.52
N ARG A 143 4.40 17.84 28.23
CA ARG A 143 3.35 16.96 27.69
C ARG A 143 3.64 15.48 27.97
N LEU A 144 4.90 15.06 27.91
CA LEU A 144 5.29 13.69 28.26
C LEU A 144 5.17 13.43 29.77
N ALA A 145 5.39 14.43 30.62
CA ALA A 145 5.16 14.34 32.07
C ALA A 145 3.67 14.30 32.48
N GLU A 146 2.75 14.42 31.51
CA GLU A 146 1.31 14.27 31.68
C GLU A 146 0.76 12.96 31.11
N LEU A 147 1.63 12.07 30.61
CA LEU A 147 1.24 10.74 30.16
C LEU A 147 0.63 9.93 31.31
N ALA A 148 -0.12 8.90 30.94
CA ALA A 148 -0.68 7.94 31.87
C ALA A 148 0.41 7.37 32.80
N PRO A 149 0.12 7.19 34.11
CA PRO A 149 1.12 6.80 35.09
C PRO A 149 1.93 5.55 34.70
N LEU A 150 1.28 4.56 34.09
CA LEU A 150 1.93 3.33 33.61
C LEU A 150 2.92 3.60 32.47
N VAL A 151 2.53 4.42 31.48
CA VAL A 151 3.37 4.79 30.35
C VAL A 151 4.56 5.62 30.82
N PHE A 152 4.33 6.59 31.72
CA PHE A 152 5.39 7.43 32.26
C PHE A 152 6.38 6.64 33.14
N ALA A 153 5.88 5.69 33.94
CA ALA A 153 6.72 4.79 34.73
C ALA A 153 7.62 3.90 33.85
N ALA A 154 7.08 3.38 32.74
CA ALA A 154 7.87 2.60 31.78
C ALA A 154 8.98 3.43 31.13
N LEU A 155 8.71 4.71 30.80
CA LEU A 155 9.74 5.64 30.33
C LEU A 155 10.80 5.89 31.40
N ALA A 156 10.40 6.05 32.67
CA ALA A 156 11.32 6.25 33.79
C ALA A 156 12.20 5.02 34.05
N ALA A 157 11.64 3.81 33.90
CA ALA A 157 12.37 2.56 34.01
C ALA A 157 13.29 2.28 32.81
N GLY A 158 13.12 3.01 31.70
CA GLY A 158 13.85 2.80 30.44
C GLY A 158 13.33 1.60 29.65
N GLU A 159 12.15 1.08 29.97
CA GLU A 159 11.49 -0.02 29.26
C GLU A 159 11.01 0.43 27.88
N ILE A 160 10.58 1.70 27.76
CA ILE A 160 10.23 2.33 26.49
C ILE A 160 11.15 3.50 26.18
N THR A 161 11.39 3.72 24.89
CA THR A 161 12.18 4.87 24.43
C THR A 161 11.35 6.17 24.45
N LEU A 162 12.04 7.30 24.37
CA LEU A 162 11.40 8.61 24.24
C LEU A 162 10.47 8.69 23.01
N GLY A 163 10.86 8.09 21.88
CA GLY A 163 10.04 8.09 20.66
C GLY A 163 8.74 7.31 20.82
N VAL A 164 8.77 6.23 21.61
CA VAL A 164 7.57 5.44 21.96
C VAL A 164 6.66 6.25 22.88
N ALA A 165 7.19 6.89 23.92
CA ALA A 165 6.41 7.76 24.80
C ALA A 165 5.75 8.93 24.04
N GLN A 166 6.44 9.49 23.04
CA GLN A 166 5.88 10.53 22.16
C GLN A 166 4.67 10.04 21.34
N ALA A 167 4.61 8.76 20.97
CA ALA A 167 3.45 8.21 20.28
C ALA A 167 2.20 8.20 21.18
N TYR A 168 2.36 7.94 22.48
CA TYR A 168 1.27 8.02 23.45
C TYR A 168 0.75 9.44 23.70
N ALA A 169 1.60 10.45 23.51
CA ALA A 169 1.26 11.86 23.75
C ALA A 169 0.29 12.48 22.72
N VAL A 170 -0.04 11.75 21.64
CA VAL A 170 -0.94 12.20 20.55
C VAL A 170 -2.35 12.51 21.06
N THR A 171 -2.83 11.81 22.09
CA THR A 171 -4.13 12.07 22.74
C THR A 171 -3.93 12.55 24.18
N PRO A 172 -4.76 13.47 24.72
CA PRO A 172 -4.77 13.82 26.15
C PRO A 172 -5.50 12.81 27.04
N ASP A 173 -6.16 11.82 26.45
CA ASP A 173 -6.93 10.81 27.19
C ASP A 173 -5.99 9.80 27.88
N VAL A 174 -5.83 9.97 29.19
CA VAL A 174 -4.99 9.14 30.06
C VAL A 174 -5.49 7.69 30.15
N ASP A 175 -6.81 7.47 30.15
CA ASP A 175 -7.39 6.12 30.24
C ASP A 175 -7.19 5.35 28.94
N ARG A 176 -7.28 6.04 27.79
CA ARG A 176 -6.98 5.44 26.48
C ARG A 176 -5.49 5.13 26.33
N GLN A 177 -4.61 6.02 26.78
CA GLN A 177 -3.17 5.75 26.80
C GLN A 177 -2.83 4.50 27.64
N ALA A 178 -3.39 4.39 28.85
CA ALA A 178 -3.14 3.25 29.74
C ALA A 178 -3.58 1.90 29.12
N ARG A 179 -4.78 1.86 28.53
CA ARG A 179 -5.32 0.65 27.89
C ARG A 179 -4.52 0.22 26.66
N VAL A 180 -4.21 1.17 25.77
CA VAL A 180 -3.38 0.87 24.59
C VAL A 180 -2.00 0.40 25.02
N PHE A 181 -1.43 0.98 26.08
CA PHE A 181 -0.15 0.55 26.62
C PHE A 181 -0.19 -0.89 27.15
N GLU A 182 -1.22 -1.27 27.93
CA GLU A 182 -1.38 -2.64 28.40
C GLU A 182 -1.53 -3.64 27.24
N SER A 183 -2.34 -3.30 26.23
CA SER A 183 -2.51 -4.13 25.03
C SER A 183 -1.20 -4.27 24.24
N MET A 184 -0.52 -3.15 23.97
CA MET A 184 0.71 -3.12 23.18
C MET A 184 1.89 -3.78 23.91
N SER A 185 1.98 -3.66 25.24
CA SER A 185 3.06 -4.30 26.03
C SER A 185 3.10 -5.83 25.90
N ARG A 186 1.99 -6.46 25.50
CA ARG A 186 1.88 -7.90 25.25
C ARG A 186 2.16 -8.29 23.79
N SER A 187 2.27 -7.31 22.90
CA SER A 187 2.42 -7.50 21.46
C SER A 187 3.89 -7.46 21.04
N TYR A 188 4.29 -8.34 20.11
CA TYR A 188 5.66 -8.42 19.59
C TYR A 188 6.14 -7.13 18.89
N TYR A 189 5.21 -6.29 18.41
CA TYR A 189 5.49 -5.00 17.78
C TYR A 189 4.96 -3.80 18.58
N GLY A 190 4.75 -3.99 19.90
CA GLY A 190 4.20 -2.98 20.81
C GLY A 190 5.04 -1.71 20.94
N ASP A 191 6.33 -1.79 20.64
CA ASP A 191 7.28 -0.67 20.76
C ASP A 191 7.44 0.14 19.46
N ASN A 192 6.64 -0.12 18.42
CA ASN A 192 6.68 0.67 17.19
C ASN A 192 5.81 1.95 17.36
N PRO A 193 6.38 3.16 17.26
CA PRO A 193 5.63 4.41 17.41
C PRO A 193 4.45 4.57 16.44
N ASP A 194 4.53 4.07 15.20
CA ASP A 194 3.45 4.21 14.22
C ASP A 194 2.27 3.30 14.53
N ASN A 195 2.54 2.08 15.03
CA ASN A 195 1.49 1.17 15.48
C ASN A 195 0.75 1.72 16.70
N ILE A 196 1.48 2.32 17.64
CA ILE A 196 0.90 2.98 18.81
C ILE A 196 0.03 4.18 18.38
N ARG A 197 0.53 5.05 17.50
CA ARG A 197 -0.27 6.16 16.95
C ARG A 197 -1.54 5.66 16.27
N ARG A 198 -1.43 4.61 15.44
CA ARG A 198 -2.57 4.01 14.77
C ARG A 198 -3.59 3.46 15.76
N ALA A 199 -3.18 2.77 16.83
CA ALA A 199 -4.09 2.26 17.84
C ALA A 199 -4.77 3.37 18.66
N LEU A 200 -4.02 4.44 18.97
CA LEU A 200 -4.55 5.61 19.66
C LEU A 200 -5.46 6.47 18.79
N LEU A 201 -5.33 6.42 17.46
CA LEU A 201 -6.16 7.18 16.52
C LEU A 201 -7.35 6.36 16.01
N ASN A 202 -7.16 5.09 15.64
CA ASN A 202 -8.17 4.24 14.99
C ASN A 202 -8.99 3.36 15.95
N GLY A 203 -8.87 3.55 17.26
CA GLY A 203 -9.53 2.73 18.29
C GLY A 203 -11.04 2.96 18.47
N THR A 204 -11.77 3.34 17.43
CA THR A 204 -13.25 3.44 17.47
C THR A 204 -13.84 2.71 16.28
N VAL A 205 -14.86 1.89 16.51
CA VAL A 205 -15.61 1.20 15.46
C VAL A 205 -16.84 2.05 15.13
N LYS A 206 -17.08 2.32 13.84
CA LYS A 206 -18.30 3.00 13.40
C LYS A 206 -19.51 2.09 13.56
N ALA A 207 -20.68 2.65 13.85
CA ALA A 207 -21.94 1.91 13.91
C ALA A 207 -22.26 1.14 12.60
N THR A 208 -21.66 1.53 11.48
CA THR A 208 -21.79 0.86 10.17
C THR A 208 -20.92 -0.39 10.00
N ASP A 209 -19.98 -0.66 10.91
CA ASP A 209 -19.12 -1.83 10.83
C ASP A 209 -19.93 -3.12 11.04
N ALA A 210 -19.53 -4.20 10.33
CA ALA A 210 -20.20 -5.49 10.40
C ALA A 210 -20.27 -6.05 11.84
N LYS A 211 -19.22 -5.85 12.65
CA LYS A 211 -19.18 -6.31 14.05
C LYS A 211 -20.17 -5.53 14.92
N ALA A 212 -20.24 -4.21 14.74
CA ALA A 212 -21.17 -3.35 15.49
C ALA A 212 -22.63 -3.66 15.15
N ARG A 213 -22.94 -3.85 13.86
CA ARG A 213 -24.26 -4.29 13.38
C ARG A 213 -24.65 -5.67 13.91
N PHE A 214 -23.72 -6.62 13.90
CA PHE A 214 -23.97 -7.98 14.38
C PHE A 214 -24.26 -8.03 15.88
N VAL A 215 -23.50 -7.29 16.70
CA VAL A 215 -23.74 -7.23 18.16
C VAL A 215 -25.02 -6.46 18.47
N GLY A 216 -25.22 -5.32 17.83
CA GLY A 216 -26.34 -4.42 18.07
C GLY A 216 -26.10 -3.48 19.25
N ARG A 217 -26.65 -2.26 19.13
CA ARG A 217 -26.40 -1.16 20.07
C ARG A 217 -26.81 -1.47 21.51
N GLU A 218 -27.99 -2.06 21.69
CA GLU A 218 -28.53 -2.36 23.03
C GLU A 218 -27.67 -3.39 23.78
N ALA A 219 -27.18 -4.41 23.08
CA ALA A 219 -26.32 -5.43 23.66
C ALA A 219 -24.96 -4.84 24.07
N TYR A 220 -24.38 -3.98 23.23
CA TYR A 220 -23.11 -3.30 23.52
C TYR A 220 -23.22 -2.33 24.71
N VAL A 221 -24.25 -1.48 24.75
CA VAL A 221 -24.48 -0.57 25.88
C VAL A 221 -24.86 -1.33 27.14
N GLY A 222 -25.66 -2.40 27.03
CA GLY A 222 -26.05 -3.26 28.14
C GLY A 222 -24.86 -3.98 28.79
N ALA A 223 -23.81 -4.26 28.01
CA ALA A 223 -22.53 -4.79 28.51
C ALA A 223 -21.58 -3.71 29.06
N GLY A 224 -22.02 -2.44 29.14
CA GLY A 224 -21.23 -1.31 29.65
C GLY A 224 -20.40 -0.57 28.59
N GLY A 225 -20.62 -0.85 27.30
CA GLY A 225 -19.91 -0.20 26.20
C GLY A 225 -20.27 1.27 26.04
N ARG A 226 -19.27 2.10 25.74
CA ARG A 226 -19.45 3.56 25.57
C ARG A 226 -19.52 3.93 24.10
N ILE A 227 -20.42 4.87 23.80
CA ILE A 227 -20.64 5.43 22.47
C ILE A 227 -20.34 6.93 22.54
N GLU A 228 -19.51 7.40 21.61
CA GLU A 228 -19.32 8.81 21.35
C GLU A 228 -20.23 9.22 20.19
N ARG A 229 -21.04 10.25 20.42
CA ARG A 229 -21.90 10.85 19.40
C ARG A 229 -21.24 12.12 18.90
N ASP A 230 -21.14 12.25 17.58
CA ASP A 230 -20.89 13.56 16.99
C ASP A 230 -22.08 14.48 17.34
N LEU A 231 -21.78 15.64 17.91
CA LEU A 231 -22.78 16.63 18.33
C LEU A 231 -23.59 17.20 17.15
N PHE A 232 -23.18 16.91 15.91
CA PHE A 232 -23.81 17.36 14.68
C PHE A 232 -24.18 16.23 13.69
N GLY A 233 -23.96 14.96 14.05
CA GLY A 233 -24.21 13.79 13.17
C GLY A 233 -25.56 13.10 13.40
N GLU A 234 -25.99 12.27 12.44
CA GLU A 234 -27.16 11.39 12.59
C GLU A 234 -26.81 10.13 13.41
N ASP A 235 -27.78 9.30 13.80
CA ASP A 235 -27.54 8.06 14.60
C ASP A 235 -26.53 7.10 13.92
N VAL A 236 -26.28 7.25 12.61
CA VAL A 236 -25.32 6.47 11.82
C VAL A 236 -23.86 6.90 12.03
N ASP A 237 -23.63 8.10 12.59
CA ASP A 237 -22.30 8.65 12.85
C ASP A 237 -21.72 8.27 14.22
N GLU A 238 -22.43 7.42 14.96
CA GLU A 238 -22.01 6.89 16.26
C GLU A 238 -20.66 6.14 16.16
N SER A 239 -19.74 6.52 17.04
CA SER A 239 -18.43 5.89 17.19
C SER A 239 -18.40 5.09 18.49
N TRP A 240 -18.25 3.77 18.38
CA TRP A 240 -18.21 2.87 19.52
C TRP A 240 -16.76 2.72 19.99
N ILE A 241 -16.52 3.04 21.25
CA ILE A 241 -15.17 3.29 21.78
C ILE A 241 -14.47 1.99 22.21
N ASP A 242 -15.22 1.05 22.79
CA ASP A 242 -14.66 -0.14 23.45
C ASP A 242 -14.61 -1.31 22.46
N VAL A 243 -13.66 -1.25 21.50
CA VAL A 243 -13.49 -2.24 20.42
C VAL A 243 -13.33 -3.67 20.94
N GLU A 244 -12.56 -3.86 22.01
CA GLU A 244 -12.35 -5.18 22.61
C GLU A 244 -13.67 -5.79 23.13
N LEU A 245 -14.57 -4.96 23.67
CA LEU A 245 -15.89 -5.41 24.11
C LEU A 245 -16.77 -5.81 22.92
N ILE A 246 -16.67 -5.07 21.80
CA ILE A 246 -17.39 -5.42 20.55
C ILE A 246 -16.88 -6.77 20.03
N GLU A 247 -15.56 -6.97 19.98
CA GLU A 247 -14.98 -8.22 19.51
C GLU A 247 -15.33 -9.40 20.39
N GLN A 248 -15.34 -9.23 21.71
CA GLN A 248 -15.77 -10.26 22.66
C GLN A 248 -17.24 -10.64 22.48
N LEU A 249 -18.15 -9.66 22.41
CA LEU A 249 -19.59 -9.92 22.22
C LEU A 249 -19.87 -10.54 20.85
N ALA A 250 -19.19 -10.07 19.80
CA ALA A 250 -19.37 -10.60 18.46
C ALA A 250 -18.83 -12.04 18.34
N ALA A 251 -17.68 -12.33 18.96
CA ALA A 251 -17.13 -13.69 19.00
C ALA A 251 -18.08 -14.66 19.72
N GLN A 252 -18.57 -14.31 20.92
CA GLN A 252 -19.51 -15.15 21.67
C GLN A 252 -20.80 -15.43 20.89
N LYS A 253 -21.35 -14.40 20.23
CA LYS A 253 -22.57 -14.54 19.43
C LYS A 253 -22.34 -15.39 18.18
N LEU A 254 -21.17 -15.29 17.55
CA LEU A 254 -20.82 -16.08 16.37
C LEU A 254 -20.49 -17.54 16.72
N GLU A 255 -19.84 -17.78 17.85
CA GLU A 255 -19.61 -19.13 18.40
C GLU A 255 -20.94 -19.85 18.67
N ALA A 256 -21.90 -19.18 19.31
CA ALA A 256 -23.23 -19.77 19.54
C ALA A 256 -23.96 -20.10 18.23
N ALA A 257 -23.81 -19.25 17.19
CA ALA A 257 -24.37 -19.51 15.87
C ALA A 257 -23.67 -20.69 15.17
N ALA A 258 -22.35 -20.81 15.31
CA ALA A 258 -21.57 -21.93 14.79
C ALA A 258 -22.01 -23.27 15.43
N GLU A 259 -22.18 -23.31 16.75
CA GLU A 259 -22.64 -24.50 17.48
C GLU A 259 -24.05 -24.93 17.05
N ALA A 260 -24.97 -23.97 16.89
CA ALA A 260 -26.33 -24.25 16.42
C ALA A 260 -26.32 -24.85 15.00
N LEU A 261 -25.51 -24.28 14.09
CA LEU A 261 -25.37 -24.78 12.72
C LEU A 261 -24.76 -26.17 12.68
N ALA A 262 -23.72 -26.43 13.47
CA ALA A 262 -23.07 -27.73 13.57
C ALA A 262 -24.06 -28.81 14.01
N ALA A 263 -24.92 -28.50 15.01
CA ALA A 263 -25.94 -29.40 15.51
C ALA A 263 -27.07 -29.66 14.51
N GLU A 264 -27.53 -28.62 13.81
CA GLU A 264 -28.60 -28.71 12.80
C GLU A 264 -28.16 -29.57 11.59
N GLN A 265 -26.95 -29.32 11.09
CA GLN A 265 -26.42 -29.99 9.90
C GLN A 265 -25.65 -31.28 10.19
N LYS A 266 -25.47 -31.64 11.47
CA LYS A 266 -24.70 -32.79 11.96
C LYS A 266 -23.25 -32.81 11.46
N LEU A 267 -22.63 -31.64 11.39
CA LEU A 267 -21.24 -31.47 10.96
C LEU A 267 -20.27 -31.74 12.11
N ALA A 268 -19.05 -32.17 11.78
CA ALA A 268 -17.95 -32.38 12.71
C ALA A 268 -17.53 -31.08 13.42
N PHE A 269 -17.47 -29.98 12.67
CA PHE A 269 -17.12 -28.66 13.18
C PHE A 269 -17.73 -27.55 12.32
N VAL A 270 -18.01 -26.41 12.95
CA VAL A 270 -18.25 -25.14 12.26
C VAL A 270 -17.33 -24.12 12.91
N THR A 271 -16.39 -23.57 12.14
CA THR A 271 -15.39 -22.65 12.68
C THR A 271 -15.85 -21.20 12.52
N PRO A 272 -16.04 -20.45 13.61
CA PRO A 272 -16.42 -19.04 13.54
C PRO A 272 -15.23 -18.17 13.14
N VAL A 273 -15.45 -17.27 12.19
CA VAL A 273 -14.46 -16.32 11.68
C VAL A 273 -15.00 -14.90 11.84
N LEU A 274 -14.40 -14.12 12.74
CA LEU A 274 -14.80 -12.74 13.02
C LEU A 274 -14.23 -11.75 11.98
N ALA A 275 -14.51 -12.02 10.71
CA ALA A 275 -14.12 -11.21 9.57
C ALA A 275 -15.18 -11.26 8.46
N THR A 276 -15.02 -10.43 7.43
CA THR A 276 -15.93 -10.39 6.29
C THR A 276 -15.70 -11.47 5.24
N HIS A 277 -14.64 -12.26 5.41
CA HIS A 277 -14.29 -13.40 4.58
C HIS A 277 -13.45 -14.39 5.41
N VAL A 278 -13.32 -15.62 4.94
CA VAL A 278 -12.45 -16.63 5.55
C VAL A 278 -11.01 -16.43 5.04
N PRO A 279 -10.01 -16.25 5.93
CA PRO A 279 -8.63 -16.11 5.50
C PRO A 279 -8.08 -17.40 4.87
N TYR A 280 -7.36 -17.26 3.76
CA TYR A 280 -6.75 -18.37 3.01
C TYR A 280 -5.90 -19.32 3.87
N ASP A 281 -5.15 -18.79 4.84
CA ASP A 281 -4.31 -19.60 5.76
C ASP A 281 -5.13 -20.57 6.63
N THR A 282 -6.42 -20.28 6.83
CA THR A 282 -7.34 -21.14 7.60
C THR A 282 -7.91 -22.26 6.72
N GLU A 283 -8.19 -21.96 5.45
CA GLU A 283 -8.70 -22.93 4.47
C GLU A 283 -7.62 -23.93 4.05
N CYS A 284 -6.39 -23.48 3.80
CA CYS A 284 -5.32 -24.32 3.23
C CYS A 284 -4.80 -25.42 4.19
N GLN A 285 -5.21 -25.38 5.45
CA GLN A 285 -4.90 -26.40 6.47
C GLN A 285 -5.85 -27.59 6.44
N LEU A 286 -6.97 -27.50 5.71
CA LEU A 286 -8.00 -28.52 5.64
C LEU A 286 -8.11 -29.12 4.23
N HIS A 287 -8.68 -30.33 4.14
CA HIS A 287 -8.96 -30.98 2.87
C HIS A 287 -10.35 -30.59 2.37
N GLU A 288 -10.41 -29.87 1.25
CA GLU A 288 -11.66 -29.53 0.59
C GLU A 288 -12.41 -30.79 0.14
N TYR A 289 -13.71 -30.83 0.45
CA TYR A 289 -14.60 -31.90 0.01
C TYR A 289 -15.57 -31.36 -1.04
N HIS A 290 -15.55 -31.97 -2.22
CA HIS A 290 -16.48 -31.68 -3.30
C HIS A 290 -17.65 -32.68 -3.25
N PRO A 291 -18.82 -32.29 -2.71
CA PRO A 291 -19.98 -33.16 -2.70
C PRO A 291 -20.45 -33.45 -4.13
N PRO A 292 -20.83 -34.70 -4.44
CA PRO A 292 -21.45 -35.01 -5.72
C PRO A 292 -22.79 -34.28 -5.85
N LEU A 293 -23.03 -33.70 -7.03
CA LEU A 293 -24.31 -33.09 -7.37
C LEU A 293 -25.26 -34.16 -7.92
N ARG A 294 -26.49 -34.24 -7.40
CA ARG A 294 -27.54 -35.00 -8.07
C ARG A 294 -28.00 -34.30 -9.35
N GLU A 295 -28.51 -35.09 -10.27
CA GLU A 295 -29.23 -34.57 -11.42
C GLU A 295 -30.50 -33.84 -10.97
N LEU A 296 -30.88 -32.82 -11.74
CA LEU A 296 -32.15 -32.12 -11.56
C LEU A 296 -33.30 -33.10 -11.83
N SER A 297 -34.32 -33.09 -10.98
CA SER A 297 -35.55 -33.81 -11.30
C SER A 297 -36.28 -33.13 -12.46
N GLY A 298 -37.19 -33.84 -13.14
CA GLY A 298 -37.95 -33.26 -14.26
C GLY A 298 -38.68 -31.98 -13.88
N ASP A 299 -39.33 -31.96 -12.72
CA ASP A 299 -40.05 -30.79 -12.20
C ASP A 299 -39.11 -29.62 -11.87
N GLU A 300 -37.90 -29.91 -11.36
CA GLU A 300 -36.89 -28.87 -11.08
C GLU A 300 -36.26 -28.33 -12.35
N GLN A 301 -36.00 -29.17 -13.35
CA GLN A 301 -35.49 -28.73 -14.64
C GLN A 301 -36.50 -27.81 -15.32
N GLU A 302 -37.79 -28.19 -15.34
CA GLU A 302 -38.86 -27.33 -15.86
C GLU A 302 -38.96 -26.00 -15.09
N ARG A 303 -38.72 -26.03 -13.77
CA ARG A 303 -38.71 -24.82 -12.94
C ARG A 303 -37.50 -23.93 -13.23
N VAL A 304 -36.30 -24.49 -13.39
CA VAL A 304 -35.07 -23.77 -13.76
C VAL A 304 -35.23 -23.14 -15.14
N ASP A 305 -35.77 -23.88 -16.11
CA ASP A 305 -35.99 -23.38 -17.47
C ASP A 305 -37.00 -22.22 -17.43
N SER A 306 -38.11 -22.37 -16.71
CA SER A 306 -39.12 -21.30 -16.55
C SER A 306 -38.57 -20.06 -15.83
N LEU A 307 -37.73 -20.23 -14.81
CA LEU A 307 -37.13 -19.11 -14.06
C LEU A 307 -36.06 -18.39 -14.89
N SER A 308 -35.28 -19.13 -15.67
CA SER A 308 -34.30 -18.59 -16.60
C SER A 308 -34.99 -17.77 -17.70
N ASP A 309 -36.06 -18.30 -18.29
CA ASP A 309 -36.86 -17.59 -19.31
C ASP A 309 -37.51 -16.32 -18.74
N GLU A 310 -38.02 -16.36 -17.51
CA GLU A 310 -38.57 -15.19 -16.81
C GLU A 310 -37.48 -14.15 -16.51
N GLY A 311 -36.30 -14.58 -16.07
CA GLY A 311 -35.14 -13.72 -15.82
C GLY A 311 -34.67 -13.01 -17.08
N ASP A 312 -34.49 -13.74 -18.19
CA ASP A 312 -34.09 -13.19 -19.49
C ASP A 312 -35.13 -12.21 -20.06
N ALA A 313 -36.42 -12.40 -19.75
CA ALA A 313 -37.47 -11.46 -20.11
C ALA A 313 -37.36 -10.16 -19.28
N LEU A 314 -37.19 -10.27 -17.96
CA LEU A 314 -37.07 -9.12 -17.06
C LEU A 314 -35.79 -8.31 -17.29
N ILE A 315 -34.67 -8.96 -17.60
CA ILE A 315 -33.42 -8.26 -17.97
C ILE A 315 -33.63 -7.45 -19.24
N ARG A 316 -34.26 -8.03 -20.28
CA ARG A 316 -34.60 -7.30 -21.51
C ARG A 316 -35.54 -6.12 -21.24
N GLU A 317 -36.55 -6.32 -20.39
CA GLU A 317 -37.50 -5.27 -20.02
C GLU A 317 -36.78 -4.10 -19.30
N LEU A 318 -35.87 -4.41 -18.37
CA LEU A 318 -35.03 -3.42 -17.69
C LEU A 318 -34.04 -2.70 -18.62
N GLU A 319 -33.48 -3.39 -19.61
CA GLU A 319 -32.51 -2.79 -20.54
C GLU A 319 -33.16 -1.95 -21.64
N THR A 320 -34.41 -2.24 -22.02
CA THR A 320 -35.02 -1.68 -23.23
C THR A 320 -36.33 -0.93 -23.03
N GLU A 321 -37.12 -1.27 -22.00
CA GLU A 321 -38.49 -0.76 -21.83
C GLU A 321 -38.67 0.08 -20.55
N LEU A 322 -38.00 -0.30 -19.46
CA LEU A 322 -38.14 0.35 -18.15
C LEU A 322 -37.02 1.36 -17.89
N GLU A 323 -37.39 2.53 -17.37
CA GLU A 323 -36.44 3.58 -17.01
C GLU A 323 -35.98 3.41 -15.55
N ASP A 324 -34.67 3.57 -15.31
CA ASP A 324 -34.04 3.42 -14.00
C ASP A 324 -34.70 4.30 -12.92
N GLY A 325 -35.00 3.69 -11.76
CA GLY A 325 -35.60 4.38 -10.61
C GLY A 325 -37.13 4.52 -10.66
N THR A 326 -37.80 3.91 -11.64
CA THR A 326 -39.25 3.73 -11.62
C THR A 326 -39.66 2.60 -10.65
N PRO A 327 -40.86 2.67 -10.01
CA PRO A 327 -41.36 1.60 -9.16
C PRO A 327 -41.43 0.24 -9.88
N GLU A 328 -41.67 0.26 -11.19
CA GLU A 328 -41.71 -0.91 -12.06
C GLU A 328 -40.30 -1.50 -12.28
N ALA A 329 -39.26 -0.67 -12.49
CA ALA A 329 -37.87 -1.11 -12.58
C ALA A 329 -37.33 -1.65 -11.25
N GLU A 330 -37.71 -1.03 -10.13
CA GLU A 330 -37.36 -1.54 -8.79
C GLU A 330 -38.04 -2.89 -8.51
N ALA A 331 -39.31 -3.05 -8.91
CA ALA A 331 -40.02 -4.32 -8.78
C ALA A 331 -39.43 -5.43 -9.68
N ALA A 332 -39.05 -5.11 -10.92
CA ALA A 332 -38.39 -6.05 -11.83
C ALA A 332 -37.00 -6.47 -11.29
N SER A 333 -36.23 -5.52 -10.77
CA SER A 333 -34.93 -5.80 -10.13
C SER A 333 -35.08 -6.66 -8.87
N ALA A 334 -36.08 -6.38 -8.04
CA ALA A 334 -36.39 -7.20 -6.87
C ALA A 334 -36.80 -8.62 -7.28
N ARG A 335 -37.58 -8.77 -8.36
CA ARG A 335 -37.99 -10.07 -8.88
C ARG A 335 -36.81 -10.86 -9.44
N LEU A 336 -35.85 -10.22 -10.12
CA LEU A 336 -34.62 -10.86 -10.56
C LEU A 336 -33.80 -11.40 -9.38
N ALA A 337 -33.66 -10.61 -8.30
CA ALA A 337 -33.00 -11.07 -7.08
C ALA A 337 -33.73 -12.25 -6.41
N ASP A 338 -35.06 -12.32 -6.54
CA ASP A 338 -35.84 -13.46 -6.05
C ASP A 338 -35.67 -14.71 -6.94
N ILE A 339 -35.61 -14.54 -8.26
CA ILE A 339 -35.34 -15.61 -9.23
C ILE A 339 -33.96 -16.21 -8.99
N GLU A 340 -32.93 -15.37 -8.85
CA GLU A 340 -31.56 -15.80 -8.55
C GLU A 340 -31.51 -16.61 -7.24
N ARG A 341 -32.20 -16.14 -6.19
CA ARG A 341 -32.30 -16.86 -4.92
C ARG A 341 -33.01 -18.22 -5.04
N GLU A 342 -34.03 -18.32 -5.88
CA GLU A 342 -34.75 -19.56 -6.11
C GLU A 342 -33.89 -20.56 -6.91
N LEU A 343 -33.17 -20.09 -7.94
CA LEU A 343 -32.19 -20.89 -8.69
C LEU A 343 -31.06 -21.38 -7.80
N ASP A 344 -30.49 -20.51 -6.96
CA ASP A 344 -29.48 -20.87 -5.96
C ASP A 344 -29.99 -21.92 -4.97
N THR A 345 -31.27 -21.83 -4.57
CA THR A 345 -31.89 -22.81 -3.67
C THR A 345 -32.01 -24.18 -4.35
N ILE A 346 -32.43 -24.20 -5.62
CA ILE A 346 -32.51 -25.44 -6.42
C ILE A 346 -31.11 -26.02 -6.59
N GLU A 347 -30.10 -25.20 -6.93
CA GLU A 347 -28.73 -25.65 -7.10
C GLU A 347 -28.10 -26.15 -5.80
N ALA A 348 -28.31 -25.45 -4.68
CA ALA A 348 -27.87 -25.90 -3.36
C ALA A 348 -28.50 -27.25 -2.97
N SER A 349 -29.76 -27.48 -3.32
CA SER A 349 -30.47 -28.74 -3.06
C SER A 349 -29.93 -29.94 -3.86
N ARG A 350 -29.09 -29.69 -4.87
CA ARG A 350 -28.42 -30.74 -5.64
C ARG A 350 -27.24 -31.34 -4.87
N THR A 351 -26.76 -30.65 -3.84
CA THR A 351 -25.63 -31.09 -3.04
C THR A 351 -26.02 -32.30 -2.19
N MET A 352 -25.54 -33.49 -2.56
CA MET A 352 -25.76 -34.70 -1.79
C MET A 352 -24.54 -35.00 -0.92
N VAL A 353 -24.66 -34.72 0.38
CA VAL A 353 -23.68 -35.17 1.37
C VAL A 353 -24.24 -36.43 2.03
N ASP A 354 -23.53 -37.54 1.89
CA ASP A 354 -23.87 -38.79 2.57
C ASP A 354 -23.83 -38.58 4.09
N ASP A 355 -24.90 -39.00 4.79
CA ASP A 355 -25.00 -38.90 6.24
C ASP A 355 -23.86 -39.65 6.96
N ALA A 356 -23.23 -40.64 6.29
CA ALA A 356 -22.12 -41.40 6.84
C ALA A 356 -20.77 -40.64 6.90
N ILE A 357 -20.65 -39.50 6.21
CA ILE A 357 -19.42 -38.69 6.19
C ILE A 357 -19.62 -37.28 6.79
N LYS A 358 -20.85 -36.88 7.11
CA LYS A 358 -21.14 -35.56 7.72
C LYS A 358 -20.41 -35.35 9.05
N ASP A 359 -20.19 -36.43 9.80
CA ASP A 359 -19.42 -36.45 11.05
C ASP A 359 -17.91 -36.22 10.89
N GLN A 360 -17.42 -36.14 9.64
CA GLN A 360 -16.04 -35.82 9.27
C GLN A 360 -15.92 -34.48 8.53
N LEU A 361 -17.04 -33.87 8.19
CA LEU A 361 -17.12 -32.63 7.42
C LEU A 361 -17.38 -31.44 8.33
N GLY A 362 -16.79 -30.30 8.00
CA GLY A 362 -17.04 -29.03 8.64
C GLY A 362 -17.07 -27.87 7.66
N THR A 363 -17.45 -26.70 8.14
CA THR A 363 -17.52 -25.47 7.34
C THR A 363 -17.15 -24.26 8.21
N PHE A 364 -17.17 -23.07 7.62
CA PHE A 364 -16.93 -21.80 8.31
C PHE A 364 -18.20 -20.96 8.40
N ILE A 365 -18.32 -20.16 9.46
CA ILE A 365 -19.34 -19.10 9.56
C ILE A 365 -18.64 -17.76 9.76
N TYR A 366 -19.01 -16.75 8.96
CA TYR A 366 -18.37 -15.43 8.95
C TYR A 366 -19.43 -14.31 8.85
N LEU A 367 -19.04 -13.05 8.93
CA LEU A 367 -19.97 -11.91 8.92
C LEU A 367 -20.04 -11.26 7.54
N ALA A 368 -21.23 -10.99 7.02
CA ALA A 368 -21.39 -10.14 5.85
C ALA A 368 -21.21 -8.64 6.19
N PRO A 369 -21.00 -7.76 5.19
CA PRO A 369 -20.86 -6.32 5.42
C PRO A 369 -22.08 -5.67 6.11
N ASP A 370 -23.26 -6.28 6.00
CA ASP A 370 -24.49 -5.86 6.68
C ASP A 370 -24.57 -6.35 8.15
N GLY A 371 -23.60 -7.16 8.59
CA GLY A 371 -23.56 -7.77 9.92
C GLY A 371 -24.33 -9.08 10.05
N SER A 372 -24.89 -9.63 8.97
CA SER A 372 -25.55 -10.95 9.00
C SER A 372 -24.52 -12.10 8.97
N PRO A 373 -24.74 -13.20 9.71
CA PRO A 373 -23.86 -14.36 9.63
C PRO A 373 -24.07 -15.13 8.31
N ARG A 374 -22.99 -15.51 7.65
CA ARG A 374 -22.97 -16.31 6.41
C ARG A 374 -22.19 -17.60 6.59
N VAL A 375 -22.70 -18.67 6.00
CA VAL A 375 -22.04 -19.98 5.97
C VAL A 375 -21.18 -20.06 4.71
N HIS A 376 -19.98 -20.63 4.85
CA HIS A 376 -19.08 -20.85 3.73
C HIS A 376 -19.63 -21.94 2.79
N SER A 377 -19.58 -21.69 1.48
CA SER A 377 -20.21 -22.56 0.47
C SER A 377 -19.50 -23.91 0.29
N ARG A 378 -18.20 -23.97 0.60
CA ARG A 378 -17.39 -25.19 0.54
C ARG A 378 -17.37 -25.91 1.88
N MET A 379 -17.30 -27.23 1.83
CA MET A 379 -17.12 -28.09 3.00
C MET A 379 -15.68 -28.62 3.06
N PHE A 380 -15.20 -28.85 4.28
CA PHE A 380 -13.82 -29.22 4.56
C PHE A 380 -13.77 -30.41 5.49
N SER A 381 -12.63 -31.11 5.50
CA SER A 381 -12.37 -32.22 6.41
C SER A 381 -10.95 -32.12 6.97
N GLU A 382 -10.75 -32.52 8.23
CA GLU A 382 -9.40 -32.59 8.83
C GLU A 382 -8.57 -33.73 8.23
N ARG A 383 -9.22 -34.69 7.57
CA ARG A 383 -8.60 -35.86 6.92
C ARG A 383 -9.26 -36.09 5.57
N ALA A 384 -8.46 -36.41 4.55
CA ALA A 384 -8.98 -36.70 3.22
C ALA A 384 -10.04 -37.83 3.23
N ILE A 385 -11.26 -37.49 2.79
CA ILE A 385 -12.39 -38.43 2.66
C ILE A 385 -12.29 -39.12 1.29
N ARG A 386 -12.23 -40.45 1.28
CA ARG A 386 -12.16 -41.27 0.05
C ARG A 386 -13.57 -41.73 -0.33
N GLN A 387 -14.04 -41.41 -1.53
CA GLN A 387 -15.33 -41.91 -2.04
C GLN A 387 -15.23 -43.38 -2.48
N ALA A 388 -16.27 -44.16 -2.22
CA ALA A 388 -16.34 -45.57 -2.62
C ALA A 388 -16.66 -45.69 -4.12
N GLY A 389 -15.67 -46.06 -4.94
CA GLY A 389 -15.87 -46.28 -6.38
C GLY A 389 -14.61 -46.23 -7.24
N GLU A 390 -13.48 -45.71 -6.72
CA GLU A 390 -12.19 -45.71 -7.43
C GLU A 390 -11.41 -47.01 -7.19
N ASP A 391 -11.92 -48.14 -7.71
CA ASP A 391 -11.13 -49.36 -7.91
C ASP A 391 -10.31 -49.24 -9.22
N ALA A 392 -9.33 -48.36 -9.20
CA ALA A 392 -8.20 -48.38 -10.12
C ALA A 392 -6.99 -47.84 -9.35
N GLU A 393 -6.11 -48.72 -8.89
CA GLU A 393 -4.87 -48.34 -8.19
C GLU A 393 -4.05 -47.35 -9.02
N PRO A 394 -3.83 -46.10 -8.57
CA PRO A 394 -2.50 -45.55 -8.65
C PRO A 394 -1.73 -46.12 -7.44
N GLU A 395 -0.57 -46.71 -7.68
CA GLU A 395 0.35 -47.06 -6.61
C GLU A 395 0.48 -45.88 -5.63
N ALA A 396 -0.04 -46.06 -4.43
CA ALA A 396 0.25 -45.14 -3.35
C ALA A 396 1.77 -45.09 -3.18
N PRO A 397 2.40 -43.92 -3.01
CA PRO A 397 3.69 -43.90 -2.36
C PRO A 397 3.42 -44.37 -0.93
N SER A 398 3.57 -45.68 -0.71
CA SER A 398 3.72 -46.31 0.59
C SER A 398 5.10 -45.96 1.17
N GLY A 399 5.41 -44.66 1.19
CA GLY A 399 6.42 -44.12 2.07
C GLY A 399 5.72 -43.79 3.36
N LYS A 400 6.00 -44.55 4.42
CA LYS A 400 6.16 -43.90 5.73
C LYS A 400 6.93 -42.61 5.44
N VAL A 401 6.38 -41.42 5.75
CA VAL A 401 7.22 -40.24 5.81
C VAL A 401 8.19 -40.56 6.93
N ALA A 402 9.33 -41.13 6.54
CA ALA A 402 10.48 -41.21 7.41
C ALA A 402 10.62 -39.79 7.90
N ALA A 403 10.52 -39.59 9.22
CA ALA A 403 10.88 -38.31 9.82
C ALA A 403 12.13 -37.85 9.10
N SER A 404 12.05 -36.70 8.42
CA SER A 404 13.13 -36.21 7.58
C SER A 404 14.41 -36.39 8.40
N ARG A 405 15.34 -37.21 7.91
CA ARG A 405 16.64 -37.41 8.60
C ARG A 405 17.45 -36.12 8.65
N LEU A 406 16.97 -35.08 7.99
CA LEU A 406 17.59 -33.79 7.77
C LEU A 406 16.78 -32.72 8.52
N SER A 407 17.47 -31.74 9.10
CA SER A 407 16.83 -30.57 9.70
C SER A 407 16.08 -29.75 8.64
N ALA A 408 15.06 -28.98 9.06
CA ALA A 408 14.33 -28.08 8.18
C ALA A 408 15.28 -27.11 7.44
N THR A 409 16.25 -26.54 8.16
CA THR A 409 17.29 -25.69 7.57
C THR A 409 18.09 -26.39 6.47
N LEU A 410 18.48 -27.66 6.69
CA LEU A 410 19.22 -28.42 5.67
C LEU A 410 18.36 -28.76 4.46
N VAL A 411 17.05 -28.99 4.66
CA VAL A 411 16.11 -29.17 3.55
C VAL A 411 16.04 -27.91 2.69
N ASP A 412 15.93 -26.73 3.31
CA ASP A 412 15.87 -25.45 2.58
C ASP A 412 17.18 -25.11 1.87
N GLU A 413 18.32 -25.37 2.51
CA GLU A 413 19.65 -25.21 1.90
C GLU A 413 19.80 -26.11 0.67
N LEU A 414 19.44 -27.40 0.78
CA LEU A 414 19.52 -28.34 -0.33
C LEU A 414 18.53 -28.00 -1.45
N ALA A 415 17.33 -27.53 -1.10
CA ALA A 415 16.35 -27.04 -2.09
C ALA A 415 16.90 -25.84 -2.86
N THR A 416 17.54 -24.90 -2.15
CA THR A 416 18.20 -23.73 -2.75
C THR A 416 19.33 -24.16 -3.68
N GLN A 417 20.23 -25.03 -3.23
CA GLN A 417 21.36 -25.52 -4.04
C GLN A 417 20.87 -26.27 -5.28
N ARG A 418 19.86 -27.15 -5.14
CA ARG A 418 19.24 -27.86 -6.26
C ARG A 418 18.68 -26.89 -7.30
N ARG A 419 17.99 -25.85 -6.86
CA ARG A 419 17.46 -24.79 -7.72
C ARG A 419 18.58 -24.01 -8.42
N GLN A 420 19.67 -23.68 -7.71
CA GLN A 420 20.83 -22.99 -8.28
C GLN A 420 21.49 -23.80 -9.41
N ILE A 421 21.64 -25.12 -9.23
CA ILE A 421 22.17 -26.01 -10.27
C ILE A 421 21.28 -26.00 -11.50
N LEU A 422 19.95 -26.13 -11.32
CA LEU A 422 19.01 -26.05 -12.43
C LEU A 422 19.10 -24.69 -13.14
N ALA A 423 19.09 -23.59 -12.38
CA ALA A 423 19.16 -22.24 -12.92
C ALA A 423 20.42 -22.02 -13.78
N ALA A 424 21.58 -22.55 -13.36
CA ALA A 424 22.82 -22.44 -14.14
C ALA A 424 22.72 -23.14 -15.50
N HIS A 425 22.05 -24.29 -15.57
CA HIS A 425 21.88 -25.03 -16.83
C HIS A 425 20.84 -24.36 -17.73
N VAL A 426 19.72 -23.87 -17.17
CA VAL A 426 18.73 -23.10 -17.93
C VAL A 426 19.37 -21.82 -18.50
N ALA A 427 20.18 -21.12 -17.72
CA ALA A 427 20.90 -19.92 -18.18
C ALA A 427 21.94 -20.22 -19.28
N SER A 428 22.37 -21.47 -19.43
CA SER A 428 23.34 -21.89 -20.45
C SER A 428 22.68 -22.30 -21.78
N ASP A 429 21.36 -22.48 -21.81
CA ASP A 429 20.59 -22.89 -23.00
C ASP A 429 19.45 -21.89 -23.27
N ALA A 430 19.72 -20.92 -24.16
CA ALA A 430 18.76 -19.88 -24.51
C ALA A 430 17.48 -20.41 -25.18
N GLY A 431 17.57 -21.50 -25.95
CA GLY A 431 16.42 -22.11 -26.62
C GLY A 431 15.49 -22.76 -25.61
N PHE A 432 16.04 -23.56 -24.69
CA PHE A 432 15.26 -24.14 -23.60
C PHE A 432 14.65 -23.07 -22.69
N ALA A 433 15.42 -22.01 -22.38
CA ALA A 433 14.93 -20.89 -21.57
C ALA A 433 13.76 -20.17 -22.25
N LEU A 434 13.80 -19.97 -23.56
CA LEU A 434 12.70 -19.38 -24.33
C LEU A 434 11.46 -20.27 -24.32
N ASP A 435 11.59 -21.56 -24.63
CA ASP A 435 10.47 -22.52 -24.59
C ASP A 435 9.81 -22.56 -23.21
N LEU A 436 10.62 -22.61 -22.14
CA LEU A 436 10.13 -22.61 -20.77
C LEU A 436 9.43 -21.30 -20.40
N THR A 437 9.95 -20.16 -20.86
CA THR A 437 9.37 -18.83 -20.65
C THR A 437 7.98 -18.77 -21.27
N ILE A 438 7.84 -19.12 -22.55
CA ILE A 438 6.56 -19.10 -23.26
C ILE A 438 5.58 -20.07 -22.59
N PHE A 439 6.01 -21.30 -22.28
CA PHE A 439 5.17 -22.30 -21.63
C PHE A 439 4.62 -21.83 -20.28
N LEU A 440 5.45 -21.27 -19.40
CA LEU A 440 5.01 -20.84 -18.07
C LEU A 440 3.94 -19.74 -18.16
N MET A 441 4.10 -18.79 -19.09
CA MET A 441 3.11 -17.73 -19.28
C MET A 441 1.83 -18.25 -19.96
N ALA A 442 1.94 -19.12 -20.97
CA ALA A 442 0.81 -19.75 -21.64
C ALA A 442 0.01 -20.65 -20.68
N HIS A 443 0.70 -21.47 -19.88
CA HIS A 443 0.10 -22.32 -18.84
C HIS A 443 -0.76 -21.49 -17.90
N ARG A 444 -0.22 -20.40 -17.36
CA ARG A 444 -0.96 -19.54 -16.45
C ARG A 444 -2.17 -18.90 -17.12
N THR A 445 -2.05 -18.51 -18.39
CA THR A 445 -3.16 -17.92 -19.16
C THR A 445 -4.29 -18.92 -19.36
N VAL A 446 -3.98 -20.18 -19.71
CA VAL A 446 -4.98 -21.25 -19.92
C VAL A 446 -5.65 -21.67 -18.63
N PHE A 447 -4.88 -21.77 -17.55
CA PHE A 447 -5.35 -22.25 -16.24
C PHE A 447 -5.64 -21.11 -15.26
N ALA A 448 -5.88 -19.88 -15.74
CA ALA A 448 -6.11 -18.71 -14.89
C ALA A 448 -7.30 -18.88 -13.94
N SER A 449 -8.33 -19.60 -14.37
CA SER A 449 -9.52 -19.93 -13.56
C SER A 449 -9.40 -21.25 -12.79
N SER A 450 -8.26 -21.92 -12.86
CA SER A 450 -8.00 -23.21 -12.20
C SER A 450 -6.97 -23.03 -11.10
N TYR A 451 -7.17 -23.70 -9.96
CA TYR A 451 -6.22 -23.66 -8.85
C TYR A 451 -5.01 -24.58 -9.13
N VAL A 452 -4.10 -24.14 -10.00
CA VAL A 452 -2.86 -24.85 -10.31
C VAL A 452 -1.68 -24.17 -9.63
N ARG A 453 -0.85 -24.96 -8.94
CA ARG A 453 0.33 -24.45 -8.24
C ARG A 453 1.36 -23.92 -9.24
N ASP A 454 1.78 -22.67 -9.05
CA ASP A 454 2.89 -22.09 -9.79
C ASP A 454 4.24 -22.59 -9.23
N HIS A 455 5.14 -22.95 -10.14
CA HIS A 455 6.52 -23.38 -9.82
C HIS A 455 7.58 -22.35 -10.24
N ALA A 456 7.15 -21.18 -10.73
CA ALA A 456 7.99 -20.06 -11.15
C ALA A 456 7.30 -18.73 -10.86
N THR A 457 8.09 -17.65 -10.74
CA THR A 457 7.59 -16.28 -10.50
C THR A 457 7.35 -15.50 -11.78
N LEU A 458 7.72 -16.03 -12.94
CA LEU A 458 7.47 -15.40 -14.22
C LEU A 458 5.96 -15.38 -14.50
N GLN A 459 5.42 -14.20 -14.73
CA GLN A 459 3.99 -13.98 -14.97
C GLN A 459 3.79 -13.00 -16.11
N ALA A 460 2.71 -13.17 -16.85
CA ALA A 460 2.21 -12.24 -17.86
C ALA A 460 0.74 -11.93 -17.51
N ALA A 461 0.55 -11.15 -16.45
CA ALA A 461 -0.79 -10.75 -16.03
C ALA A 461 -1.40 -9.79 -17.05
N ALA A 462 -2.72 -9.89 -17.25
CA ALA A 462 -3.44 -8.91 -18.05
C ALA A 462 -3.32 -7.52 -17.42
N ALA A 463 -3.11 -6.49 -18.25
CA ALA A 463 -3.03 -5.11 -17.80
C ALA A 463 -4.31 -4.66 -17.08
N SER A 464 -4.16 -3.77 -16.11
CA SER A 464 -5.29 -3.23 -15.36
C SER A 464 -6.02 -2.17 -16.19
N PHE A 465 -7.33 -2.31 -16.35
CA PHE A 465 -8.12 -1.29 -17.04
C PHE A 465 -8.55 -0.16 -16.08
N PRO A 466 -8.41 1.13 -16.48
CA PRO A 466 -8.81 2.27 -15.66
C PRO A 466 -10.31 2.31 -15.29
N ILE A 467 -11.15 1.63 -16.08
CA ILE A 467 -12.59 1.55 -15.86
C ILE A 467 -12.96 0.08 -15.72
N VAL A 468 -13.25 -0.35 -14.49
CA VAL A 468 -13.50 -1.76 -14.14
C VAL A 468 -14.71 -2.33 -14.89
N SER A 469 -15.74 -1.52 -15.13
CA SER A 469 -16.99 -1.90 -15.80
C SER A 469 -16.97 -1.76 -17.32
N PHE A 470 -15.95 -1.13 -17.89
CA PHE A 470 -15.87 -0.99 -19.34
C PHE A 470 -15.29 -2.25 -19.95
N ARG A 471 -15.95 -2.76 -20.99
CA ARG A 471 -15.44 -3.81 -21.88
C ARG A 471 -15.57 -3.30 -23.30
N ASP A 472 -14.49 -3.41 -24.06
CA ASP A 472 -14.50 -3.10 -25.49
C ASP A 472 -15.07 -4.29 -26.26
N GLU A 473 -16.39 -4.48 -26.14
CA GLU A 473 -17.10 -5.57 -26.80
C GLU A 473 -17.61 -5.09 -28.17
N GLY A 474 -17.00 -5.60 -29.24
CA GLY A 474 -17.43 -5.37 -30.61
C GLY A 474 -16.62 -4.37 -31.43
N SER A 475 -15.52 -3.81 -30.91
CA SER A 475 -14.57 -3.08 -31.76
C SER A 475 -13.88 -4.01 -32.76
N ALA A 476 -13.42 -3.45 -33.88
CA ALA A 476 -12.64 -4.20 -34.86
C ALA A 476 -11.37 -4.83 -34.23
N ALA A 477 -10.71 -4.10 -33.32
CA ALA A 477 -9.53 -4.59 -32.62
C ALA A 477 -9.85 -5.75 -31.67
N SER A 478 -10.92 -5.64 -30.87
CA SER A 478 -11.36 -6.68 -29.93
C SER A 478 -11.76 -7.98 -30.65
N ASN A 479 -12.42 -7.87 -31.80
CA ASN A 479 -12.77 -9.01 -32.64
C ASN A 479 -11.52 -9.74 -33.16
N VAL A 480 -10.53 -8.99 -33.68
CA VAL A 480 -9.27 -9.57 -34.17
C VAL A 480 -8.49 -10.27 -33.04
N LEU A 481 -8.43 -9.68 -31.84
CA LEU A 481 -7.79 -10.32 -30.69
C LEU A 481 -8.50 -11.61 -30.27
N THR A 482 -9.83 -11.64 -30.36
CA THR A 482 -10.64 -12.83 -30.07
C THR A 482 -10.39 -13.94 -31.10
N GLU A 483 -10.35 -13.60 -32.38
CA GLU A 483 -10.02 -14.54 -33.46
C GLU A 483 -8.61 -15.12 -33.29
N GLN A 484 -7.61 -14.29 -32.99
CA GLN A 484 -6.24 -14.73 -32.72
C GLN A 484 -6.18 -15.69 -31.53
N ARG A 485 -6.90 -15.40 -30.44
CA ARG A 485 -6.99 -16.29 -29.27
C ARG A 485 -7.61 -17.64 -29.63
N GLN A 486 -8.66 -17.66 -30.45
CA GLN A 486 -9.33 -18.89 -30.89
C GLN A 486 -8.45 -19.74 -31.81
N ALA A 487 -7.49 -19.14 -32.52
CA ALA A 487 -6.57 -19.84 -33.41
C ALA A 487 -5.39 -20.54 -32.69
N LEU A 488 -5.20 -20.31 -31.38
CA LEU A 488 -4.08 -20.88 -30.63
C LEU A 488 -4.18 -22.41 -30.49
N ASP A 489 -3.06 -23.10 -30.68
CA ASP A 489 -2.97 -24.54 -30.42
C ASP A 489 -2.94 -24.81 -28.90
N VAL A 490 -4.02 -25.42 -28.41
CA VAL A 490 -4.22 -25.80 -27.00
C VAL A 490 -4.02 -27.30 -26.74
N SER A 491 -3.53 -28.07 -27.71
CA SER A 491 -3.36 -29.54 -27.60
C SER A 491 -2.48 -29.97 -26.43
N TRP A 492 -1.50 -29.13 -26.06
CA TRP A 492 -0.60 -29.34 -24.93
C TRP A 492 -1.29 -29.24 -23.55
N ALA A 493 -2.45 -28.58 -23.47
CA ALA A 493 -3.14 -28.31 -22.19
C ALA A 493 -3.76 -29.57 -21.56
N GLY A 494 -4.02 -30.62 -22.35
CA GLY A 494 -4.66 -31.86 -21.88
C GLY A 494 -3.80 -32.75 -20.97
N GLY A 495 -2.55 -32.39 -20.71
CA GLY A 495 -1.67 -33.17 -19.84
C GLY A 495 -2.11 -33.16 -18.36
N ASN A 496 -1.99 -34.30 -17.68
CA ASN A 496 -2.35 -34.45 -16.26
C ASN A 496 -1.29 -33.93 -15.29
N THR A 497 -0.09 -33.60 -15.79
CA THR A 497 1.02 -33.05 -15.00
C THR A 497 1.67 -31.87 -15.70
N LEU A 498 2.31 -30.98 -14.94
CA LEU A 498 3.08 -29.85 -15.51
C LEU A 498 4.16 -30.33 -16.48
N SER A 499 4.85 -31.43 -16.15
CA SER A 499 5.85 -32.06 -17.01
C SER A 499 5.25 -32.52 -18.34
N SER A 500 4.12 -33.25 -18.31
CA SER A 500 3.47 -33.70 -19.55
C SER A 500 2.99 -32.56 -20.44
N ARG A 501 2.51 -31.46 -19.84
CA ARG A 501 2.10 -30.26 -20.57
C ARG A 501 3.30 -29.56 -21.20
N PHE A 502 4.42 -29.46 -20.47
CA PHE A 502 5.65 -28.86 -20.99
C PHE A 502 6.23 -29.68 -22.14
N ASP A 503 6.31 -31.00 -21.99
CA ASP A 503 6.83 -31.88 -23.03
C ASP A 503 5.96 -31.80 -24.29
N ALA A 504 4.63 -31.77 -24.14
CA ALA A 504 3.71 -31.57 -25.26
C ALA A 504 3.85 -30.18 -25.90
N PHE A 505 4.00 -29.12 -25.10
CA PHE A 505 4.21 -27.75 -25.58
C PHE A 505 5.49 -27.64 -26.44
N ARG A 506 6.55 -28.36 -26.07
CA ARG A 506 7.78 -28.42 -26.86
C ARG A 506 7.65 -29.16 -28.19
N GLN A 507 6.62 -29.99 -28.36
CA GLN A 507 6.33 -30.66 -29.63
C GLN A 507 5.54 -29.79 -30.61
N LEU A 508 5.04 -28.63 -30.17
CA LEU A 508 4.44 -27.66 -31.09
C LEU A 508 5.45 -27.26 -32.18
N ASP A 509 4.98 -26.72 -33.30
CA ASP A 509 5.90 -26.09 -34.24
C ASP A 509 6.35 -24.72 -33.72
N GLU A 510 7.33 -24.13 -34.41
CA GLU A 510 7.88 -22.83 -34.04
C GLU A 510 6.84 -21.70 -34.13
N GLN A 511 5.92 -21.79 -35.10
CA GLN A 511 4.88 -20.78 -35.32
C GLN A 511 3.86 -20.80 -34.17
N ALA A 512 3.36 -21.98 -33.78
CA ALA A 512 2.43 -22.13 -32.68
C ALA A 512 3.01 -21.65 -31.33
N ARG A 513 4.32 -21.87 -31.09
CA ARG A 513 4.99 -21.28 -29.91
C ARG A 513 5.10 -19.76 -30.02
N ALA A 514 5.40 -19.23 -31.20
CA ALA A 514 5.47 -17.78 -31.43
C ALA A 514 4.09 -17.11 -31.29
N ASP A 515 3.02 -17.76 -31.74
CA ASP A 515 1.64 -17.26 -31.60
C ASP A 515 1.23 -17.17 -30.13
N TRP A 516 1.62 -18.16 -29.32
CA TRP A 516 1.46 -18.09 -27.86
C TRP A 516 2.23 -16.94 -27.23
N LEU A 517 3.49 -16.72 -27.63
CA LEU A 517 4.28 -15.59 -27.16
C LEU A 517 3.62 -14.25 -27.53
N ALA A 518 3.16 -14.11 -28.77
CA ALA A 518 2.51 -12.90 -29.26
C ALA A 518 1.22 -12.59 -28.49
N HIS A 519 0.35 -13.60 -28.30
CA HIS A 519 -0.88 -13.46 -27.54
C HIS A 519 -0.62 -13.04 -26.09
N VAL A 520 0.33 -13.74 -25.44
CA VAL A 520 0.69 -13.48 -24.04
C VAL A 520 1.35 -12.11 -23.88
N MET A 521 2.17 -11.66 -24.83
CA MET A 521 2.78 -10.33 -24.76
C MET A 521 1.72 -9.23 -24.95
N ALA A 522 0.79 -9.41 -25.89
CA ALA A 522 -0.24 -8.41 -26.20
C ALA A 522 -1.14 -8.07 -25.00
N GLN A 523 -1.50 -9.05 -24.16
CA GLN A 523 -2.33 -8.82 -22.96
C GLN A 523 -1.63 -8.03 -21.85
N THR A 524 -0.29 -7.86 -21.90
CA THR A 524 0.47 -7.17 -20.85
C THR A 524 0.60 -5.65 -21.05
N LEU A 525 0.16 -5.12 -22.20
CA LEU A 525 0.31 -3.71 -22.54
C LEU A 525 -0.68 -2.84 -21.76
N GLU A 526 -0.15 -1.88 -20.99
CA GLU A 526 -0.96 -0.95 -20.20
C GLU A 526 -1.72 0.05 -21.09
N PRO A 527 -2.96 0.44 -20.72
CA PRO A 527 -3.73 1.42 -21.48
C PRO A 527 -3.14 2.83 -21.32
N THR A 528 -2.77 3.43 -22.45
CA THR A 528 -2.14 4.76 -22.52
C THR A 528 -2.88 5.65 -23.50
N LEU A 529 -2.74 6.96 -23.34
CA LEU A 529 -3.31 7.96 -24.25
C LEU A 529 -2.25 9.01 -24.57
N ASN A 530 -2.31 9.60 -25.74
CA ASN A 530 -1.41 10.69 -26.13
C ASN A 530 -1.87 12.03 -25.53
N VAL A 531 -1.88 12.12 -24.20
CA VAL A 531 -2.24 13.32 -23.42
C VAL A 531 -1.29 13.59 -22.28
N ASP A 532 -0.93 14.85 -22.09
CA ASP A 532 -0.08 15.28 -20.98
C ASP A 532 -0.80 15.24 -19.63
N ASP A 533 -2.14 15.33 -19.63
CA ASP A 533 -2.94 15.33 -18.41
C ASP A 533 -3.14 13.92 -17.84
N GLY A 534 -3.07 13.80 -16.51
CA GLY A 534 -3.30 12.53 -15.79
C GLY A 534 -2.21 11.46 -15.94
N GLY A 535 -1.04 11.78 -16.50
CA GLY A 535 0.13 10.88 -16.52
C GLY A 535 -0.03 9.63 -17.38
N ARG A 536 -0.93 9.66 -18.37
CA ARG A 536 -1.24 8.51 -19.25
C ARG A 536 -0.44 8.49 -20.56
N ARG A 537 0.44 9.46 -20.78
CA ARG A 537 1.34 9.55 -21.94
C ARG A 537 2.43 8.49 -21.85
N ASN A 538 2.63 7.77 -22.95
CA ASN A 538 3.70 6.79 -23.07
C ASN A 538 4.38 6.90 -24.44
N GLY A 539 5.50 7.63 -24.47
CA GLY A 539 6.26 7.84 -25.71
C GLY A 539 6.83 6.55 -26.32
N PHE A 540 6.97 5.48 -25.52
CA PHE A 540 7.37 4.17 -26.03
C PHE A 540 6.22 3.50 -26.79
N HIS A 541 4.97 3.56 -26.29
CA HIS A 541 3.81 3.07 -27.05
C HIS A 541 3.62 3.83 -28.37
N ASP A 542 3.83 5.15 -28.36
CA ASP A 542 3.85 5.96 -29.59
C ASP A 542 4.96 5.55 -30.56
N HIS A 543 6.13 5.18 -30.04
CA HIS A 543 7.21 4.65 -30.86
C HIS A 543 6.85 3.29 -31.47
N LEU A 544 6.29 2.37 -30.69
CA LEU A 544 5.83 1.07 -31.17
C LEU A 544 4.74 1.21 -32.23
N GLY A 545 3.75 2.08 -32.02
CA GLY A 545 2.68 2.33 -32.99
C GLY A 545 3.22 2.83 -34.34
N ARG A 546 4.26 3.68 -34.34
CA ARG A 546 4.95 4.11 -35.55
C ARG A 546 5.78 3.00 -36.21
N LEU A 547 6.44 2.15 -35.43
CA LEU A 547 7.19 1.01 -35.97
C LEU A 547 6.28 -0.02 -36.65
N LEU A 548 5.08 -0.19 -36.10
CA LEU A 548 4.04 -1.08 -36.64
C LEU A 548 3.21 -0.44 -37.75
N ASP A 549 3.46 0.84 -38.08
CA ASP A 549 2.69 1.61 -39.07
C ASP A 549 1.17 1.56 -38.83
N ILE A 550 0.75 1.72 -37.57
CA ILE A 550 -0.65 1.57 -37.18
C ILE A 550 -1.48 2.74 -37.72
N ASP A 551 -2.32 2.45 -38.71
CA ASP A 551 -3.40 3.33 -39.14
C ASP A 551 -4.58 3.23 -38.17
N VAL A 552 -4.55 4.02 -37.09
CA VAL A 552 -5.60 4.06 -36.05
C VAL A 552 -6.99 4.28 -36.65
N ALA A 553 -7.05 4.98 -37.78
CA ALA A 553 -8.26 5.30 -38.50
C ALA A 553 -8.97 4.03 -39.04
N GLN A 554 -8.24 2.93 -39.27
CA GLN A 554 -8.85 1.64 -39.65
C GLN A 554 -9.45 0.89 -38.46
N TRP A 555 -8.96 1.16 -37.26
CA TRP A 555 -9.31 0.41 -36.04
C TRP A 555 -10.34 1.11 -35.16
N TRP A 556 -10.35 2.45 -35.18
CA TRP A 556 -11.23 3.25 -34.36
C TRP A 556 -11.68 4.53 -35.08
N ARG A 557 -12.96 4.89 -34.89
CA ARG A 557 -13.54 6.11 -35.44
C ARG A 557 -14.35 6.87 -34.41
N PRO A 558 -14.21 8.21 -34.36
CA PRO A 558 -15.03 9.02 -33.49
C PRO A 558 -16.47 9.04 -34.02
N ASP A 559 -17.41 8.64 -33.17
CA ASP A 559 -18.84 8.70 -33.42
C ASP A 559 -19.56 9.48 -32.31
N ALA A 560 -20.89 9.56 -32.40
CA ALA A 560 -21.68 10.31 -31.44
C ALA A 560 -21.70 9.66 -30.04
N GLN A 561 -21.61 8.34 -29.95
CA GLN A 561 -21.70 7.57 -28.71
C GLN A 561 -20.33 7.45 -27.99
N ASN A 562 -19.25 7.30 -28.76
CA ASN A 562 -17.91 6.99 -28.26
C ASN A 562 -17.05 8.24 -27.99
N PHE A 563 -17.25 9.35 -28.72
CA PHE A 563 -16.40 10.55 -28.61
C PHE A 563 -17.22 11.84 -28.64
N PHE A 564 -17.88 12.16 -29.76
CA PHE A 564 -18.43 13.50 -29.98
C PHE A 564 -19.57 13.86 -29.00
N GLY A 565 -20.39 12.91 -28.57
CA GLY A 565 -21.42 13.15 -27.55
C GLY A 565 -20.85 13.42 -26.15
N ARG A 566 -19.61 12.97 -25.90
CA ARG A 566 -18.94 13.00 -24.58
C ARG A 566 -18.04 14.22 -24.40
N VAL A 567 -17.60 14.88 -25.47
CA VAL A 567 -16.74 16.08 -25.40
C VAL A 567 -17.51 17.39 -25.33
N LYS A 568 -16.82 18.50 -25.00
CA LYS A 568 -17.40 19.86 -25.01
C LYS A 568 -17.62 20.34 -26.45
N LYS A 569 -18.53 21.32 -26.63
CA LYS A 569 -18.80 21.92 -27.94
C LYS A 569 -17.55 22.50 -28.60
N ASP A 570 -16.66 23.11 -27.82
CA ASP A 570 -15.45 23.74 -28.36
C ASP A 570 -14.53 22.71 -29.04
N VAL A 571 -14.37 21.53 -28.44
CA VAL A 571 -13.60 20.40 -29.00
C VAL A 571 -14.21 19.92 -30.33
N MET A 572 -15.53 19.81 -30.41
CA MET A 572 -16.21 19.47 -31.68
C MET A 572 -16.01 20.53 -32.76
N LEU A 573 -16.04 21.82 -32.37
CA LEU A 573 -15.83 22.92 -33.31
C LEU A 573 -14.36 23.04 -33.75
N GLU A 574 -13.41 22.67 -32.91
CA GLU A 574 -11.99 22.55 -33.25
C GLU A 574 -11.77 21.41 -34.23
N ALA A 575 -12.37 20.24 -33.99
CA ALA A 575 -12.36 19.11 -34.94
C ALA A 575 -12.89 19.52 -36.33
N LEU A 576 -14.01 20.25 -36.39
CA LEU A 576 -14.55 20.75 -37.66
C LEU A 576 -13.65 21.80 -38.33
N ASP A 577 -12.92 22.59 -37.54
CA ASP A 577 -11.94 23.55 -38.05
C ASP A 577 -10.72 22.84 -38.65
N GLU A 578 -10.24 21.78 -38.01
CA GLU A 578 -9.16 20.94 -38.55
C GLU A 578 -9.57 20.21 -39.84
N ILE A 579 -10.79 19.68 -39.88
CA ILE A 579 -11.29 18.89 -41.01
C ILE A 579 -11.62 19.78 -42.22
N GLY A 580 -12.30 20.90 -42.01
CA GLY A 580 -12.89 21.72 -43.08
C GLY A 580 -12.70 23.22 -42.92
N GLY A 581 -11.85 23.66 -42.02
CA GLY A 581 -11.51 25.06 -41.79
C GLY A 581 -12.63 25.90 -41.16
N PRO A 582 -12.42 27.23 -41.09
CA PRO A 582 -13.33 28.14 -40.39
C PRO A 582 -14.73 28.22 -41.01
N VAL A 583 -14.86 27.83 -42.29
CA VAL A 583 -16.15 27.75 -42.99
C VAL A 583 -16.99 26.60 -42.44
N LEU A 584 -16.38 25.43 -42.22
CA LEU A 584 -17.09 24.27 -41.68
C LEU A 584 -17.42 24.49 -40.19
N ARG A 585 -16.47 25.02 -39.42
CA ARG A 585 -16.71 25.47 -38.03
C ARG A 585 -17.87 26.47 -37.96
N GLY A 586 -17.88 27.47 -38.85
CA GLY A 586 -18.92 28.50 -38.91
C GLY A 586 -20.32 27.96 -39.20
N ARG A 587 -20.46 26.89 -39.98
CA ARG A 587 -21.76 26.24 -40.27
C ARG A 587 -22.42 25.63 -39.04
N TYR A 588 -21.63 25.15 -38.09
CA TYR A 588 -22.15 24.41 -36.93
C TYR A 588 -21.94 25.14 -35.59
N LYS A 589 -21.40 26.36 -35.60
CA LYS A 589 -21.12 27.16 -34.39
C LYS A 589 -22.34 27.31 -33.47
N ASP A 590 -23.51 27.52 -34.06
CA ASP A 590 -24.77 27.74 -33.33
C ASP A 590 -25.59 26.46 -33.14
N ALA A 591 -25.07 25.30 -33.55
CA ALA A 591 -25.77 24.02 -33.42
C ALA A 591 -25.89 23.57 -31.95
N LYS A 592 -26.94 22.79 -31.64
CA LYS A 592 -27.08 22.14 -30.32
C LYS A 592 -26.05 21.01 -30.20
N LYS A 593 -25.68 20.64 -28.95
CA LYS A 593 -24.60 19.68 -28.68
C LYS A 593 -24.84 18.32 -29.37
N GLY A 594 -26.06 17.77 -29.26
CA GLY A 594 -26.41 16.50 -29.89
C GLY A 594 -26.36 16.56 -31.42
N ASP A 595 -26.92 17.63 -32.01
CA ASP A 595 -26.91 17.83 -33.45
C ASP A 595 -25.48 18.00 -34.00
N LEU A 596 -24.63 18.73 -33.27
CA LEU A 596 -23.22 18.89 -33.57
C LEU A 596 -22.47 17.55 -33.50
N ALA A 597 -22.72 16.74 -32.46
CA ALA A 597 -22.09 15.43 -32.30
C ALA A 597 -22.47 14.47 -33.43
N ASN A 598 -23.75 14.43 -33.80
CA ASN A 598 -24.24 13.62 -34.91
C ASN A 598 -23.68 14.11 -36.26
N ALA A 599 -23.54 15.42 -36.45
CA ALA A 599 -22.95 16.00 -37.66
C ALA A 599 -21.46 15.64 -37.78
N CYS A 600 -20.69 15.73 -36.69
CA CYS A 600 -19.30 15.29 -36.67
C CYS A 600 -19.17 13.79 -36.93
N ALA A 601 -20.01 12.96 -36.30
CA ALA A 601 -20.03 11.52 -36.52
C ALA A 601 -20.36 11.16 -37.99
N ALA A 602 -21.38 11.79 -38.58
CA ALA A 602 -21.74 11.59 -39.98
C ALA A 602 -20.64 12.05 -40.95
N LEU A 603 -19.87 13.08 -40.57
CA LEU A 603 -18.74 13.55 -41.36
C LEU A 603 -17.58 12.55 -41.31
N CYS A 604 -17.21 12.08 -40.12
CA CYS A 604 -16.13 11.11 -39.90
C CYS A 604 -16.47 9.69 -40.39
N SER A 605 -17.76 9.36 -40.59
CA SER A 605 -18.20 8.11 -41.23
C SER A 605 -18.36 8.23 -42.75
N GLY A 606 -18.06 9.40 -43.34
CA GLY A 606 -18.15 9.63 -44.79
C GLY A 606 -19.57 9.90 -45.32
N GLN A 607 -20.57 9.99 -44.44
CA GLN A 607 -21.98 10.26 -44.79
C GLN A 607 -22.28 11.76 -45.02
N GLY A 608 -21.32 12.65 -44.71
CA GLY A 608 -21.44 14.10 -44.92
C GLY A 608 -21.43 14.54 -46.40
N ILE A 609 -22.28 15.53 -46.73
CA ILE A 609 -22.25 16.25 -48.01
C ILE A 609 -21.20 17.37 -47.91
N VAL A 610 -19.96 17.03 -48.23
CA VAL A 610 -18.80 17.94 -48.24
C VAL A 610 -17.95 17.73 -49.48
N GLU A 611 -17.03 18.66 -49.75
CA GLU A 611 -16.05 18.53 -50.83
C GLU A 611 -15.17 17.30 -50.63
N ALA A 612 -14.63 16.75 -51.74
CA ALA A 612 -13.86 15.50 -51.70
C ALA A 612 -12.65 15.57 -50.76
N GLU A 613 -11.95 16.72 -50.73
CA GLU A 613 -10.80 16.95 -49.85
C GLU A 613 -11.20 16.97 -48.36
N VAL A 614 -12.35 17.58 -48.04
CA VAL A 614 -12.89 17.63 -46.67
C VAL A 614 -13.36 16.23 -46.24
N ARG A 615 -13.92 15.45 -47.16
CA ARG A 615 -14.30 14.05 -46.90
C ARG A 615 -13.08 13.19 -46.61
N GLU A 616 -12.01 13.33 -47.38
CA GLU A 616 -10.77 12.60 -47.16
C GLU A 616 -10.13 12.95 -45.81
N LYS A 617 -10.07 14.25 -45.48
CA LYS A 617 -9.63 14.72 -44.16
C LYS A 617 -10.53 14.19 -43.03
N ALA A 618 -11.84 14.19 -43.21
CA ALA A 618 -12.77 13.65 -42.20
C ALA A 618 -12.58 12.14 -41.98
N LEU A 619 -12.29 11.39 -43.05
CA LEU A 619 -12.00 9.96 -43.03
C LEU A 619 -10.58 9.65 -42.53
N SER A 620 -9.69 10.62 -42.38
CA SER A 620 -8.38 10.41 -41.73
C SER A 620 -8.29 11.09 -40.37
N TRP A 621 -9.27 11.92 -40.03
CA TRP A 621 -9.28 12.67 -38.79
C TRP A 621 -9.46 11.75 -37.58
N LEU A 622 -8.61 12.01 -36.60
CA LEU A 622 -8.60 11.38 -35.29
C LEU A 622 -8.32 12.45 -34.24
N PRO A 623 -8.89 12.35 -33.04
CA PRO A 623 -8.49 13.19 -31.92
C PRO A 623 -7.04 12.92 -31.53
N ASP A 624 -6.31 13.94 -31.08
CA ASP A 624 -4.87 13.85 -30.77
C ASP A 624 -4.56 12.76 -29.74
N GLU A 625 -5.48 12.55 -28.79
CA GLU A 625 -5.48 11.54 -27.75
C GLU A 625 -5.25 10.12 -28.28
N MET A 626 -5.75 9.83 -29.49
CA MET A 626 -5.79 8.50 -30.10
C MET A 626 -4.63 8.27 -31.09
N ARG A 627 -3.82 9.29 -31.39
CA ARG A 627 -2.73 9.19 -32.38
C ARG A 627 -1.45 8.67 -31.71
N PHE A 628 -0.70 7.81 -32.39
CA PHE A 628 0.67 7.42 -32.00
C PHE A 628 1.71 8.47 -32.39
N GLY A 629 1.47 9.73 -32.00
CA GLY A 629 2.19 10.90 -32.51
C GLY A 629 3.27 11.46 -31.58
N ALA A 630 3.28 11.08 -30.30
CA ALA A 630 4.22 11.64 -29.34
C ALA A 630 5.64 11.08 -29.52
N ILE A 631 6.63 11.94 -29.24
CA ILE A 631 8.04 11.57 -29.27
C ILE A 631 8.50 11.33 -27.83
N GLU A 632 9.09 10.14 -27.61
CA GLU A 632 9.73 9.78 -26.36
C GLU A 632 10.83 10.79 -26.00
N LYS A 633 10.78 11.30 -24.76
CA LYS A 633 11.76 12.25 -24.25
C LYS A 633 12.82 11.49 -23.44
N PRO A 634 14.10 11.91 -23.48
CA PRO A 634 15.13 11.30 -22.66
C PRO A 634 14.81 11.42 -21.17
N GLU A 635 15.19 10.40 -20.39
CA GLU A 635 15.04 10.40 -18.93
C GLU A 635 15.79 11.60 -18.32
N SER A 636 15.20 12.20 -17.28
CA SER A 636 15.82 13.31 -16.55
C SER A 636 17.03 12.88 -15.70
N PHE A 637 17.16 11.59 -15.45
CA PHE A 637 18.25 11.00 -14.66
C PHE A 637 18.89 9.87 -15.45
N ARG A 638 20.22 9.72 -15.30
CA ARG A 638 20.94 8.62 -15.93
C ARG A 638 20.65 7.32 -15.19
N SER A 639 20.05 6.36 -15.87
CA SER A 639 19.87 5.00 -15.36
C SER A 639 21.24 4.30 -15.18
N TYR A 640 21.49 3.74 -13.99
CA TYR A 640 22.71 2.99 -13.68
C TYR A 640 22.48 1.48 -13.88
N SER A 641 23.36 0.82 -14.61
CA SER A 641 23.32 -0.63 -14.82
C SER A 641 24.58 -1.29 -14.29
N ALA A 642 24.42 -2.25 -13.38
CA ALA A 642 25.53 -3.05 -12.85
C ALA A 642 26.17 -3.97 -13.92
N PHE A 643 25.57 -4.12 -15.10
CA PHE A 643 26.09 -4.91 -16.22
C PHE A 643 26.99 -4.09 -17.16
N LEU A 644 27.00 -2.77 -17.03
CA LEU A 644 27.86 -1.88 -17.80
C LEU A 644 28.96 -1.37 -16.88
N SER A 645 30.20 -1.82 -17.08
CA SER A 645 31.37 -1.24 -16.41
C SER A 645 31.68 0.10 -17.06
N ASP A 646 31.39 1.21 -16.38
CA ASP A 646 31.89 2.52 -16.79
C ASP A 646 33.43 2.51 -16.65
N GLU A 647 34.15 2.37 -17.77
CA GLU A 647 35.61 2.60 -17.82
C GLU A 647 35.97 4.10 -17.81
N ASP A 648 35.00 5.02 -17.76
CA ASP A 648 35.22 6.47 -17.90
C ASP A 648 34.68 7.31 -16.73
N ASP A 649 34.86 6.87 -15.48
CA ASP A 649 34.64 7.72 -14.30
C ASP A 649 35.95 8.37 -13.84
N SER A 650 36.38 9.37 -14.62
CA SER A 650 37.25 10.44 -14.13
C SER A 650 36.80 11.80 -14.66
N ASP A 651 35.74 12.37 -14.11
CA ASP A 651 35.81 13.75 -13.59
C ASP A 651 34.56 14.11 -12.78
N GLY A 652 34.77 14.94 -11.76
CA GLY A 652 33.76 15.30 -10.76
C GLY A 652 32.66 16.23 -11.26
N GLY A 653 31.56 16.25 -10.50
CA GLY A 653 30.52 17.26 -10.65
C GLY A 653 29.39 17.06 -9.66
N ALA A 654 29.43 17.81 -8.56
CA ALA A 654 28.30 17.95 -7.65
C ALA A 654 27.08 18.51 -8.41
N GLY A 655 25.98 17.76 -8.43
CA GLY A 655 24.69 18.23 -8.94
C GLY A 655 23.97 19.04 -7.86
N GLU A 656 23.97 20.36 -8.03
CA GLU A 656 23.13 21.30 -7.29
C GLU A 656 21.64 20.97 -7.46
N ILE A 657 20.92 20.99 -6.35
CA ILE A 657 19.45 21.04 -6.32
C ILE A 657 19.05 22.46 -6.73
N ALA A 658 18.49 22.63 -7.93
CA ALA A 658 17.77 23.85 -8.29
C ALA A 658 16.27 23.69 -7.94
N PRO A 659 15.65 24.66 -7.25
CA PRO A 659 14.21 24.63 -6.97
C PRO A 659 13.41 25.19 -8.14
N ASP A 660 12.17 24.70 -8.26
CA ASP A 660 11.12 25.21 -9.13
C ASP A 660 10.99 26.74 -9.11
N GLY A 661 10.89 27.33 -10.29
CA GLY A 661 10.59 28.75 -10.52
C GLY A 661 9.57 28.89 -11.64
N ASP A 662 8.34 29.16 -11.23
CA ASP A 662 7.18 29.48 -12.07
C ASP A 662 7.33 30.82 -12.81
N ALA A 663 6.58 30.91 -13.91
CA ALA A 663 6.38 31.91 -14.95
C ALA A 663 6.85 33.37 -14.79
N GLY A 664 7.28 33.94 -15.93
CA GLY A 664 7.31 35.38 -16.18
C GLY A 664 7.68 35.73 -17.64
N ASP A 665 6.70 36.26 -18.38
CA ASP A 665 6.74 36.88 -19.71
C ASP A 665 8.05 37.60 -20.12
N PHE A 666 8.39 37.56 -21.42
CA PHE A 666 8.38 38.74 -22.31
C PHE A 666 8.88 38.38 -23.74
N GLU A 667 7.95 38.49 -24.69
CA GLU A 667 8.07 39.06 -26.05
C GLU A 667 9.46 39.27 -26.70
N GLN A 668 9.61 38.72 -27.92
CA GLN A 668 9.41 39.41 -29.22
C GLN A 668 10.46 39.05 -30.29
N ALA A 669 9.94 38.69 -31.47
CA ALA A 669 10.43 38.98 -32.82
C ALA A 669 11.71 38.28 -33.34
N ALA A 670 11.49 37.22 -34.13
CA ALA A 670 11.82 37.19 -35.57
C ALA A 670 11.15 35.99 -36.26
#